data_AF-A0A7J5CAU1-F1
#
_entry.id   AF-A0A7J5CAU1-F1
#
_cell.length_a   1.000
_cell.length_b   1.000
_cell.length_c   1.000
_cell.angle_alpha   90.00
_cell.angle_beta   90.00
_cell.angle_gamma   90.00
#
_symmetry.space_group_name_H-M   'P 1'
#
loop_
_entity.id
_entity.type
_entity.pdbx_description
1 polymer ?
#
loop_
_entity_poly.entity_id
_entity_poly.type
_entity_poly.pdbx_seq_one_letter_code
_entity_poly.pdbx_strand_id
1 'polypeptide(L)'
;MPPVAESRPGSPHPPLPSATLGRFVAVVTAVVGTSMFGWQVVLIDPAVTRERAVCLAGLAGLPPPIDVRAGTVDAGSAAAVQRCLGTLGADVLRQMLIGLAVLVAVTALVYLAAPWAERRLRGLRRLDRVPGTEALRADLAALVREAGLRRAPTFVVSRSARVSGNTFGTVATRYVRLDLGLVHAHRTAPARFRAVVLHELAHLRNADVDLTRLTVALAWAFPLGVVAPAAVTFLGALRAPDLARNVWRLALFAVVVQVSAWSVLRAREFAADARLGGDDAATARALLDVGLRPTGWRDRLAALFRFHPLARARADELDRPRRLVSARPVEALGAGLAAGIAAPPLVDLLSHLPRPLAGLDPVTGGSQAAGLLLGAPLALVLTGALWRSAWWARRHGGRPVRGAVFGVALVVGLLVGRRLAWSAGYADDRPVWWVELLLSLCAVAGGALLGRWVALGADAWLRRLPRHAEGRAVRRVWAAAALATTVLTAGFLGALLVLDAWFADGDLSMLRLLAAREGHPDRVTVVTLADTLALHVRVLADQAPYLLAAPLAAALFPLVATGATARRALRVGAATGIVAAVALPVVVAGAAVAARDPGLGPAALRGLVEGHTLLPVTLVEATAAVAVVAGPRLSIWHGTLAALTAGVLLAPAVLAAGVLLSCDSGAGCAGPGRAAVARALGHALLVAPVFATLAAALGAAATAALAGLGSGRWPASATAAAVLLGLAAAVVTADGPGSPTVPVDRDSCLVGVWRLAAGRYHAQVATNSVLGRLAGLSTATSVDLTSGATTGFATAYRADGTATDLYDLSVAEGTLNGHTVQRVHRGTQTYRWTARAGRYTQRNVVTTGDLALLRVDGREADVTTVVDDSASAYRCGPGELVIRFDGDDGSWGEETFVRSPA
;
A
#
# COMPACT_ATOMS: atom_id res chain seq x y z
N MET A 1 -23.73 40.22 -49.60
CA MET A 1 -23.16 39.60 -48.38
C MET A 1 -22.88 38.13 -48.69
N PRO A 2 -21.62 37.66 -48.60
CA PRO A 2 -21.36 36.23 -48.65
C PRO A 2 -22.05 35.56 -47.44
N PRO A 3 -22.62 34.35 -47.59
CA PRO A 3 -23.17 33.64 -46.45
C PRO A 3 -22.04 33.47 -45.43
N VAL A 4 -22.25 34.00 -44.23
CA VAL A 4 -21.41 33.72 -43.08
C VAL A 4 -21.40 32.21 -42.96
N ALA A 5 -20.28 31.59 -43.34
CA ALA A 5 -20.09 30.17 -43.15
C ALA A 5 -20.17 29.94 -41.65
N GLU A 6 -21.35 29.52 -41.17
CA GLU A 6 -21.54 29.08 -39.81
C GLU A 6 -20.48 28.01 -39.57
N SER A 7 -19.46 28.38 -38.79
CA SER A 7 -18.39 27.49 -38.41
C SER A 7 -19.07 26.31 -37.72
N ARG A 8 -19.12 25.16 -38.40
CA ARG A 8 -19.68 23.93 -37.85
C ARG A 8 -19.16 23.78 -36.42
N PRO A 9 -20.04 23.73 -35.41
CA PRO A 9 -19.62 23.67 -34.02
C PRO A 9 -18.60 22.54 -33.88
N GLY A 10 -17.39 22.91 -33.45
CA GLY A 10 -16.26 22.00 -33.41
C GLY A 10 -16.60 20.71 -32.68
N SER A 11 -16.07 19.59 -33.15
CA SER A 11 -16.43 18.25 -32.67
C SER A 11 -16.50 18.18 -31.13
N PRO A 12 -17.56 17.62 -30.54
CA PRO A 12 -17.79 17.60 -29.08
C PRO A 12 -16.76 16.76 -28.29
N HIS A 13 -15.82 16.09 -28.96
CA HIS A 13 -14.88 15.20 -28.30
C HIS A 13 -13.69 15.94 -27.67
N PRO A 14 -13.37 15.66 -26.39
CA PRO A 14 -12.16 16.16 -25.78
C PRO A 14 -10.93 15.58 -26.52
N PRO A 15 -9.86 16.37 -26.73
CA PRO A 15 -8.58 15.88 -27.27
C PRO A 15 -7.80 15.11 -26.19
N LEU A 16 -8.48 14.20 -25.48
CA LEU A 16 -8.00 13.41 -24.35
C LEU A 16 -8.29 11.92 -24.63
N PRO A 17 -7.61 10.96 -23.98
CA PRO A 17 -7.93 9.55 -24.18
C PRO A 17 -9.39 9.24 -23.86
N SER A 18 -9.96 8.25 -24.53
CA SER A 18 -11.35 7.85 -24.35
C SER A 18 -11.57 7.23 -22.96
N ALA A 19 -12.81 7.33 -22.45
CA ALA A 19 -13.21 6.61 -21.24
C ALA A 19 -13.09 5.08 -21.40
N THR A 20 -13.29 4.59 -22.63
CA THR A 20 -13.13 3.19 -23.02
C THR A 20 -11.72 2.68 -22.73
N LEU A 21 -10.67 3.48 -23.02
CA LEU A 21 -9.28 3.07 -22.78
C LEU A 21 -9.00 2.85 -21.28
N GLY A 22 -9.44 3.77 -20.42
CA GLY A 22 -9.26 3.64 -18.97
C GLY A 22 -9.95 2.39 -18.41
N ARG A 23 -11.19 2.13 -18.84
CA ARG A 23 -11.93 0.92 -18.44
C ARG A 23 -11.27 -0.34 -18.98
N PHE A 24 -10.77 -0.33 -20.22
CA PHE A 24 -10.07 -1.45 -20.83
C PHE A 24 -8.82 -1.81 -20.02
N VAL A 25 -8.04 -0.81 -19.63
CA VAL A 25 -6.86 -1.00 -18.78
C VAL A 25 -7.23 -1.62 -17.43
N ALA A 26 -8.33 -1.20 -16.80
CA ALA A 26 -8.82 -1.84 -15.57
C ALA A 26 -9.21 -3.32 -15.79
N VAL A 27 -9.79 -3.69 -16.94
CA VAL A 27 -10.05 -5.10 -17.29
C VAL A 27 -8.77 -5.90 -17.40
N VAL A 28 -7.76 -5.35 -18.09
CA VAL A 28 -6.44 -6.01 -18.23
C VAL A 28 -5.84 -6.23 -16.85
N THR A 29 -5.81 -5.22 -15.98
CA THR A 29 -5.30 -5.34 -14.61
C THR A 29 -6.06 -6.40 -13.81
N ALA A 30 -7.40 -6.43 -13.90
CA ALA A 30 -8.22 -7.41 -13.21
C ALA A 30 -7.90 -8.83 -13.69
N VAL A 31 -7.91 -9.06 -15.00
CA VAL A 31 -7.69 -10.39 -15.60
C VAL A 31 -6.27 -10.89 -15.32
N VAL A 32 -5.26 -10.04 -15.49
CA VAL A 32 -3.87 -10.41 -15.24
C VAL A 32 -3.64 -10.72 -13.76
N GLY A 33 -4.15 -9.89 -12.85
CA GLY A 33 -4.05 -10.12 -11.41
C GLY A 33 -4.76 -11.39 -10.94
N THR A 34 -6.01 -11.58 -11.35
CA THR A 34 -6.79 -12.77 -10.98
C THR A 34 -6.25 -14.05 -11.62
N SER A 35 -5.62 -13.97 -12.80
CA SER A 35 -5.03 -15.14 -13.47
C SER A 35 -3.72 -15.57 -12.83
N MET A 36 -2.79 -14.64 -12.55
CA MET A 36 -1.57 -14.96 -11.81
C MET A 36 -1.91 -15.66 -10.49
N PHE A 37 -2.93 -15.13 -9.81
CA PHE A 37 -3.45 -15.74 -8.60
C PHE A 37 -4.04 -17.15 -8.83
N GLY A 38 -4.96 -17.33 -9.80
CA GLY A 38 -5.59 -18.63 -10.03
C GLY A 38 -4.58 -19.73 -10.41
N TRP A 39 -3.52 -19.36 -11.14
CA TRP A 39 -2.47 -20.31 -11.52
C TRP A 39 -1.56 -20.76 -10.38
N GLN A 40 -1.43 -19.97 -9.32
CA GLN A 40 -0.81 -20.43 -8.07
C GLN A 40 -1.59 -21.60 -7.44
N VAL A 41 -2.87 -21.81 -7.79
CA VAL A 41 -3.72 -22.90 -7.27
C VAL A 41 -3.81 -24.07 -8.26
N VAL A 42 -3.89 -23.78 -9.56
CA VAL A 42 -4.11 -24.79 -10.62
C VAL A 42 -2.93 -25.75 -10.77
N LEU A 43 -1.70 -25.26 -10.67
CA LEU A 43 -0.48 -26.06 -10.88
C LEU A 43 0.16 -26.55 -9.59
N ILE A 44 -0.55 -26.46 -8.46
CA ILE A 44 -0.07 -27.00 -7.21
C ILE A 44 0.03 -28.53 -7.37
N ASP A 45 1.24 -29.00 -7.60
CA ASP A 45 1.56 -30.41 -7.55
C ASP A 45 1.30 -30.90 -6.11
N PRO A 46 0.42 -31.90 -5.91
CA PRO A 46 0.18 -32.48 -4.59
C PRO A 46 1.48 -32.97 -3.92
N ALA A 47 2.47 -33.43 -4.70
CA ALA A 47 3.78 -33.83 -4.20
C ALA A 47 4.57 -32.63 -3.67
N VAL A 48 4.65 -31.53 -4.43
CA VAL A 48 5.32 -30.29 -4.00
C VAL A 48 4.65 -29.67 -2.77
N THR A 49 3.32 -29.77 -2.66
CA THR A 49 2.59 -29.32 -1.46
C THR A 49 2.98 -30.15 -0.23
N ARG A 50 3.13 -31.46 -0.42
CA ARG A 50 3.56 -32.37 0.65
C ARG A 50 4.99 -32.08 1.05
N GLU A 51 5.90 -31.91 0.09
CA GLU A 51 7.29 -31.51 0.35
C GLU A 51 7.35 -30.18 1.10
N ARG A 52 6.52 -29.20 0.71
CA ARG A 52 6.38 -27.94 1.44
C ARG A 52 5.91 -28.14 2.88
N ALA A 53 4.88 -28.95 3.10
CA ALA A 53 4.37 -29.23 4.44
C ALA A 53 5.44 -29.92 5.31
N VAL A 54 6.18 -30.88 4.74
CA VAL A 54 7.30 -31.55 5.41
C VAL A 54 8.42 -30.55 5.73
N CYS A 55 8.74 -29.66 4.79
CA CYS A 55 9.76 -28.64 4.98
C CYS A 55 9.38 -27.64 6.08
N LEU A 56 8.16 -27.11 6.07
CA LEU A 56 7.64 -26.22 7.11
C LEU A 56 7.57 -26.91 8.48
N ALA A 57 7.17 -28.18 8.53
CA ALA A 57 7.19 -28.97 9.76
C ALA A 57 8.63 -29.14 10.29
N GLY A 58 9.61 -29.30 9.41
CA GLY A 58 11.03 -29.35 9.77
C GLY A 58 11.58 -28.04 10.33
N LEU A 59 10.96 -26.89 10.01
CA LEU A 59 11.33 -25.59 10.58
C LEU A 59 10.79 -25.38 12.00
N ALA A 60 9.73 -26.09 12.41
CA ALA A 60 9.07 -25.89 13.69
C ALA A 60 9.95 -26.22 14.91
N GLY A 61 11.04 -26.98 14.72
CA GLY A 61 12.02 -27.32 15.76
C GLY A 61 13.28 -26.45 15.78
N LEU A 62 13.41 -25.48 14.86
CA LEU A 62 14.56 -24.60 14.78
C LEU A 62 14.35 -23.32 15.61
N PRO A 63 15.40 -22.74 16.22
CA PRO A 63 15.29 -21.42 16.83
C PRO A 63 14.89 -20.39 15.77
N PRO A 64 14.19 -19.31 16.14
CA PRO A 64 13.80 -18.27 15.19
C PRO A 64 15.05 -17.73 14.47
N PRO A 65 15.01 -17.52 13.14
CA PRO A 65 16.17 -17.07 12.38
C PRO A 65 16.66 -15.68 12.80
N ILE A 66 15.79 -14.89 13.42
CA ILE A 66 16.11 -13.59 14.03
C ILE A 66 15.67 -13.67 15.48
N ASP A 67 16.62 -13.68 16.39
CA ASP A 67 16.34 -13.40 17.79
C ASP A 67 16.34 -11.88 17.98
N VAL A 68 15.13 -11.35 17.87
CA VAL A 68 14.80 -9.93 18.04
C VAL A 68 15.31 -9.38 19.38
N ARG A 69 15.42 -10.24 20.41
CA ARG A 69 15.77 -9.87 21.78
C ARG A 69 17.27 -9.89 22.01
N ALA A 70 17.97 -10.87 21.44
CA ALA A 70 19.43 -10.94 21.45
C ALA A 70 20.08 -10.03 20.39
N GLY A 71 19.30 -9.57 19.40
CA GLY A 71 19.83 -8.84 18.24
C GLY A 71 20.70 -9.73 17.35
N THR A 72 20.57 -11.05 17.45
CA THR A 72 21.37 -12.03 16.72
C THR A 72 20.55 -12.69 15.61
N VAL A 73 21.24 -13.12 14.56
CA VAL A 73 20.66 -13.90 13.46
C VAL A 73 21.21 -15.32 13.60
N ASP A 74 20.33 -16.30 13.81
CA ASP A 74 20.74 -17.70 13.75
C ASP A 74 20.95 -18.09 12.29
N ALA A 75 22.21 -18.16 11.88
CA ALA A 75 22.59 -18.42 10.50
C ALA A 75 22.11 -19.80 10.00
N GLY A 76 22.00 -20.80 10.90
CA GLY A 76 21.55 -22.14 10.58
C GLY A 76 20.05 -22.17 10.22
N SER A 77 19.22 -21.58 11.06
CA SER A 77 17.79 -21.38 10.86
C SER A 77 17.52 -20.49 9.66
N ALA A 78 18.24 -19.39 9.50
CA ALA A 78 18.11 -18.53 8.32
C ALA A 78 18.42 -19.31 7.03
N ALA A 79 19.50 -20.08 6.99
CA ALA A 79 19.85 -20.92 5.84
C ALA A 79 18.85 -22.07 5.61
N ALA A 80 18.28 -22.65 6.67
CA ALA A 80 17.23 -23.66 6.56
C ALA A 80 15.93 -23.08 5.98
N VAL A 81 15.50 -21.92 6.48
CA VAL A 81 14.36 -21.17 5.95
C VAL A 81 14.58 -20.79 4.49
N GLN A 82 15.76 -20.26 4.14
CA GLN A 82 16.09 -19.89 2.75
C GLN A 82 16.11 -21.10 1.81
N ARG A 83 16.66 -22.24 2.23
CA ARG A 83 16.59 -23.48 1.44
C ARG A 83 15.16 -23.98 1.26
N CYS A 84 14.37 -23.91 2.34
CA CYS A 84 12.98 -24.34 2.34
C CYS A 84 12.10 -23.47 1.42
N LEU A 85 12.25 -22.15 1.50
CA LEU A 85 11.45 -21.20 0.75
C LEU A 85 11.98 -20.95 -0.67
N GLY A 86 13.28 -21.17 -0.93
CA GLY A 86 13.90 -20.93 -2.22
C GLY A 86 13.34 -21.82 -3.34
N THR A 87 13.09 -23.10 -3.05
CA THR A 87 12.45 -24.02 -3.99
C THR A 87 11.00 -23.61 -4.27
N LEU A 88 10.27 -23.24 -3.20
CA LEU A 88 8.90 -22.77 -3.29
C LEU A 88 8.78 -21.50 -4.16
N GLY A 89 9.70 -20.55 -4.00
CA GLY A 89 9.71 -19.32 -4.77
C GLY A 89 9.89 -19.54 -6.28
N ALA A 90 10.79 -20.44 -6.66
CA ALA A 90 11.02 -20.80 -8.07
C ALA A 90 9.78 -21.45 -8.70
N ASP A 91 9.08 -22.30 -7.95
CA ASP A 91 7.85 -22.94 -8.41
C ASP A 91 6.70 -21.96 -8.57
N VAL A 92 6.48 -21.09 -7.58
CA VAL A 92 5.46 -20.04 -7.65
C VAL A 92 5.71 -19.13 -8.85
N LEU A 93 6.95 -18.69 -9.05
CA LEU A 93 7.35 -17.88 -10.21
C LEU A 93 7.05 -18.61 -11.53
N ARG A 94 7.46 -19.89 -11.65
CA ARG A 94 7.20 -20.71 -12.83
C ARG A 94 5.71 -20.84 -13.11
N GLN A 95 4.89 -21.11 -12.09
CA GLN A 95 3.44 -21.23 -12.22
C GLN A 95 2.78 -19.92 -12.69
N MET A 96 3.18 -18.78 -12.12
CA MET A 96 2.70 -17.46 -12.55
C MET A 96 3.05 -17.18 -14.01
N LEU A 97 4.28 -17.49 -14.43
CA LEU A 97 4.73 -17.28 -15.80
C LEU A 97 4.00 -18.18 -16.80
N ILE A 98 3.79 -19.46 -16.46
CA ILE A 98 2.99 -20.38 -17.27
C ILE A 98 1.56 -19.87 -17.37
N GLY A 99 0.98 -19.45 -16.25
CA GLY A 99 -0.38 -18.91 -16.21
C GLY A 99 -0.57 -17.68 -17.08
N LEU A 100 0.39 -16.75 -17.03
CA LEU A 100 0.41 -15.58 -17.90
C LEU A 100 0.57 -15.97 -19.38
N ALA A 101 1.44 -16.93 -19.68
CA ALA A 101 1.63 -17.43 -21.05
C ALA A 101 0.35 -18.07 -21.60
N VAL A 102 -0.35 -18.90 -20.80
CA VAL A 102 -1.64 -19.49 -21.18
C VAL A 102 -2.69 -18.40 -21.39
N LEU A 103 -2.78 -17.43 -20.48
CA LEU A 103 -3.70 -16.30 -20.62
C LEU A 103 -3.47 -15.54 -21.94
N VAL A 104 -2.21 -15.22 -22.26
CA VAL A 104 -1.83 -14.54 -23.51
C VAL A 104 -2.18 -15.40 -24.72
N ALA A 105 -1.86 -16.70 -24.70
CA ALA A 105 -2.14 -17.63 -25.79
C ALA A 105 -3.65 -17.77 -26.06
N VAL A 106 -4.46 -17.98 -25.02
CA VAL A 106 -5.93 -18.08 -25.15
C VAL A 106 -6.52 -16.75 -25.61
N THR A 107 -6.05 -15.62 -25.07
CA THR A 107 -6.50 -14.29 -25.52
C THR A 107 -6.19 -14.06 -27.00
N ALA A 108 -4.97 -14.40 -27.44
CA ALA A 108 -4.57 -14.28 -28.85
C ALA A 108 -5.41 -15.19 -29.76
N LEU A 109 -5.63 -16.45 -29.35
CA LEU A 109 -6.45 -17.40 -30.10
C LEU A 109 -7.89 -16.89 -30.26
N VAL A 110 -8.53 -16.43 -29.18
CA VAL A 110 -9.90 -15.89 -29.23
C VAL A 110 -9.94 -14.60 -30.07
N TYR A 111 -8.98 -13.69 -29.91
CA TYR A 111 -8.92 -12.44 -30.68
C TYR A 111 -8.80 -12.69 -32.19
N LEU A 112 -7.96 -13.65 -32.60
CA LEU A 112 -7.72 -13.99 -34.01
C LEU A 112 -8.85 -14.84 -34.60
N ALA A 113 -9.39 -15.80 -33.85
CA ALA A 113 -10.44 -16.71 -34.32
C ALA A 113 -11.82 -16.03 -34.39
N ALA A 114 -12.13 -15.09 -33.48
CA ALA A 114 -13.44 -14.44 -33.41
C ALA A 114 -13.97 -13.86 -34.75
N PRO A 115 -13.21 -13.04 -35.52
CA PRO A 115 -13.68 -12.56 -36.84
C PRO A 115 -14.02 -13.68 -37.81
N TRP A 116 -13.20 -14.73 -37.85
CA TRP A 116 -13.41 -15.85 -38.75
C TRP A 116 -14.66 -16.64 -38.35
N ALA A 117 -14.80 -16.92 -37.05
CA ALA A 117 -15.98 -17.59 -36.48
C ALA A 117 -17.25 -16.77 -36.72
N GLU A 118 -17.26 -15.46 -36.47
CA GLU A 118 -18.42 -14.60 -36.73
C GLU A 118 -18.83 -14.63 -38.21
N ARG A 119 -17.86 -14.61 -39.13
CA ARG A 119 -18.13 -14.69 -40.57
C ARG A 119 -18.69 -16.05 -40.97
N ARG A 120 -18.08 -17.14 -40.50
CA ARG A 120 -18.44 -18.52 -40.86
C ARG A 120 -19.78 -18.92 -40.25
N LEU A 121 -19.95 -18.72 -38.94
CA LEU A 121 -21.15 -19.13 -38.20
C LEU A 121 -22.40 -18.31 -38.59
N ARG A 122 -22.24 -17.05 -39.00
CA ARG A 122 -23.37 -16.20 -39.43
C ARG A 122 -23.57 -16.18 -40.95
N GLY A 123 -22.79 -16.94 -41.71
CA GLY A 123 -22.90 -17.02 -43.16
C GLY A 123 -22.78 -15.66 -43.87
N LEU A 124 -21.92 -14.78 -43.37
CA LEU A 124 -21.83 -13.40 -43.86
C LEU A 124 -21.26 -13.36 -45.29
N ARG A 125 -21.95 -12.64 -46.18
CA ARG A 125 -21.55 -12.46 -47.59
C ARG A 125 -21.05 -11.04 -47.80
N ARG A 126 -20.00 -10.85 -48.60
CA ARG A 126 -19.53 -9.49 -48.93
C ARG A 126 -20.56 -8.78 -49.81
N LEU A 127 -20.84 -7.52 -49.50
CA LEU A 127 -21.85 -6.73 -50.20
C LEU A 127 -21.50 -6.49 -51.67
N ASP A 128 -20.21 -6.36 -52.01
CA ASP A 128 -19.71 -6.18 -53.38
C ASP A 128 -19.99 -7.38 -54.30
N ARG A 129 -20.34 -8.54 -53.74
CA ARG A 129 -20.72 -9.75 -54.48
C ARG A 129 -22.23 -9.97 -54.54
N VAL A 130 -23.02 -9.04 -54.01
CA VAL A 130 -24.49 -9.12 -54.03
C VAL A 130 -25.02 -8.20 -55.14
N PRO A 131 -25.63 -8.74 -56.22
CA PRO A 131 -26.16 -7.92 -57.31
C PRO A 131 -27.32 -7.03 -56.84
N GLY A 132 -27.52 -5.88 -57.49
CA GLY A 132 -28.61 -4.95 -57.16
C GLY A 132 -28.35 -4.07 -55.93
N THR A 133 -27.09 -3.97 -55.49
CA THR A 133 -26.65 -3.20 -54.32
C THR A 133 -25.83 -1.95 -54.68
N GLU A 134 -25.80 -1.56 -55.95
CA GLU A 134 -25.01 -0.45 -56.51
C GLU A 134 -25.30 0.86 -55.78
N ALA A 135 -26.58 1.22 -55.66
CA ALA A 135 -27.03 2.43 -54.96
C ALA A 135 -26.64 2.42 -53.48
N LEU A 136 -26.87 1.29 -52.80
CA LEU A 136 -26.47 1.09 -51.41
C LEU A 136 -24.94 1.26 -51.23
N ARG A 137 -24.14 0.71 -52.15
CA ARG A 137 -22.67 0.84 -52.11
C ARG A 137 -22.23 2.29 -52.30
N ALA A 138 -22.88 3.04 -53.18
CA ALA A 138 -22.60 4.46 -53.39
C ALA A 138 -22.90 5.29 -52.12
N ASP A 139 -24.05 5.04 -51.49
CA ASP A 139 -24.46 5.72 -50.25
C ASP A 139 -23.54 5.36 -49.10
N LEU A 140 -23.19 4.09 -48.93
CA LEU A 140 -22.21 3.66 -47.92
C LEU A 140 -20.85 4.31 -48.14
N ALA A 141 -20.39 4.45 -49.40
CA ALA A 141 -19.15 5.15 -49.70
C ALA A 141 -19.23 6.65 -49.32
N ALA A 142 -20.39 7.28 -49.52
CA ALA A 142 -20.62 8.66 -49.07
C ALA A 142 -20.58 8.76 -47.54
N LEU A 143 -21.25 7.86 -46.81
CA LEU A 143 -21.24 7.81 -45.35
C LEU A 143 -19.84 7.53 -44.78
N VAL A 144 -19.02 6.71 -45.44
CA VAL A 144 -17.62 6.46 -45.06
C VAL A 144 -16.77 7.72 -45.17
N ARG A 145 -16.95 8.49 -46.26
CA ARG A 145 -16.27 9.79 -46.45
C ARG A 145 -16.72 10.79 -45.39
N GLU A 146 -18.03 10.83 -45.11
CA GLU A 146 -18.60 11.72 -44.11
C GLU A 146 -18.11 11.40 -42.69
N ALA A 147 -18.05 10.11 -42.33
CA ALA A 147 -17.47 9.67 -41.06
C ALA A 147 -15.95 9.96 -40.95
N GLY A 148 -15.31 10.39 -42.04
CA GLY A 148 -13.89 10.76 -42.07
C GLY A 148 -12.96 9.57 -41.85
N LEU A 149 -13.34 8.39 -42.33
CA LEU A 149 -12.51 7.20 -42.24
C LEU A 149 -11.39 7.24 -43.30
N ARG A 150 -10.15 6.98 -42.86
CA ARG A 150 -8.98 6.92 -43.76
C ARG A 150 -9.01 5.74 -44.72
N ARG A 151 -9.63 4.62 -44.30
CA ARG A 151 -9.76 3.38 -45.06
C ARG A 151 -11.20 2.89 -44.98
N ALA A 152 -11.80 2.61 -46.12
CA ALA A 152 -13.15 2.07 -46.18
C ALA A 152 -13.17 0.63 -45.58
N PRO A 153 -14.15 0.31 -44.71
CA PRO A 153 -14.33 -1.05 -44.24
C PRO A 153 -14.95 -1.94 -45.33
N THR A 154 -14.85 -3.25 -45.16
CA THR A 154 -15.58 -4.21 -46.01
C THR A 154 -17.00 -4.38 -45.47
N PHE A 155 -18.00 -3.99 -46.26
CA PHE A 155 -19.40 -4.22 -45.91
C PHE A 155 -19.80 -5.67 -46.18
N VAL A 156 -20.43 -6.30 -45.20
CA VAL A 156 -20.94 -7.67 -45.29
C VAL A 156 -22.41 -7.71 -44.88
N VAL A 157 -23.19 -8.58 -45.51
CA VAL A 157 -24.63 -8.71 -45.26
C VAL A 157 -24.92 -10.00 -44.50
N SER A 158 -25.77 -9.90 -43.48
CA SER A 158 -26.30 -11.05 -42.72
C SER A 158 -27.75 -11.35 -43.15
N ARG A 159 -28.22 -12.58 -42.91
CA ARG A 159 -29.62 -12.99 -43.19
C ARG A 159 -30.63 -12.53 -42.13
N SER A 160 -30.19 -11.82 -41.09
CA SER A 160 -31.04 -11.36 -39.99
C SER A 160 -32.04 -10.31 -40.47
N ALA A 161 -33.33 -10.50 -40.19
CA ALA A 161 -34.37 -9.50 -40.46
C ALA A 161 -34.35 -8.30 -39.51
N ARG A 162 -33.44 -8.26 -38.53
CA ARG A 162 -33.33 -7.15 -37.57
C ARG A 162 -32.80 -5.90 -38.28
N VAL A 163 -33.29 -4.72 -37.89
CA VAL A 163 -32.73 -3.43 -38.31
C VAL A 163 -31.54 -3.12 -37.41
N SER A 164 -30.38 -3.68 -37.73
CA SER A 164 -29.17 -3.58 -36.89
C SER A 164 -27.90 -3.65 -37.73
N GLY A 165 -26.83 -3.04 -37.23
CA GLY A 165 -25.47 -3.18 -37.73
C GLY A 165 -24.54 -3.77 -36.67
N ASN A 166 -23.35 -4.17 -37.08
CA ASN A 166 -22.26 -4.45 -36.14
C ASN A 166 -20.90 -4.26 -36.82
N THR A 167 -19.97 -3.60 -36.13
CA THR A 167 -18.58 -3.49 -36.56
C THR A 167 -17.67 -4.50 -35.87
N PHE A 168 -16.90 -5.21 -36.69
CA PHE A 168 -16.02 -6.28 -36.24
C PHE A 168 -14.82 -6.38 -37.19
N GLY A 169 -13.61 -6.64 -36.70
CA GLY A 169 -12.43 -6.81 -37.55
C GLY A 169 -11.12 -6.75 -36.77
N THR A 170 -10.01 -7.16 -37.37
CA THR A 170 -8.66 -6.96 -36.80
C THR A 170 -8.08 -5.66 -37.34
N VAL A 171 -6.89 -5.28 -36.87
CA VAL A 171 -6.15 -4.12 -37.40
C VAL A 171 -6.00 -4.18 -38.93
N ALA A 172 -5.73 -5.37 -39.48
CA ALA A 172 -5.53 -5.57 -40.91
C ALA A 172 -6.84 -5.45 -41.72
N THR A 173 -7.95 -5.95 -41.19
CA THR A 173 -9.22 -6.07 -41.93
C THR A 173 -10.42 -5.72 -41.07
N ARG A 174 -11.14 -4.67 -41.47
CA ARG A 174 -12.35 -4.17 -40.80
C ARG A 174 -13.60 -4.51 -41.59
N TYR A 175 -14.63 -4.99 -40.90
CA TYR A 175 -15.93 -5.31 -41.46
C TYR A 175 -17.03 -4.48 -40.79
N VAL A 176 -18.02 -4.10 -41.58
CA VAL A 176 -19.31 -3.57 -41.11
C VAL A 176 -20.39 -4.55 -41.56
N ARG A 177 -21.01 -5.23 -40.61
CA ARG A 177 -22.16 -6.09 -40.86
C ARG A 177 -23.42 -5.25 -40.98
N LEU A 178 -24.16 -5.47 -42.06
CA LEU A 178 -25.49 -4.93 -42.28
C LEU A 178 -26.47 -6.11 -42.21
N ASP A 179 -27.39 -6.10 -41.27
CA ASP A 179 -28.46 -7.09 -41.26
C ASP A 179 -29.45 -6.80 -42.40
N LEU A 180 -30.12 -7.82 -42.94
CA LEU A 180 -31.05 -7.67 -44.07
C LEU A 180 -32.17 -6.66 -43.77
N GLY A 181 -32.63 -6.59 -42.52
CA GLY A 181 -33.60 -5.57 -42.10
C GLY A 181 -33.06 -4.14 -42.23
N LEU A 182 -31.77 -3.92 -41.97
CA LEU A 182 -31.12 -2.62 -42.17
C LEU A 182 -30.95 -2.31 -43.67
N VAL A 183 -30.59 -3.31 -44.48
CA VAL A 183 -30.55 -3.17 -45.94
C VAL A 183 -31.92 -2.83 -46.52
N HIS A 184 -33.00 -3.40 -45.99
CA HIS A 184 -34.36 -3.01 -46.37
C HIS A 184 -34.70 -1.57 -45.93
N ALA A 185 -34.31 -1.20 -44.71
CA ALA A 185 -34.51 0.16 -44.18
C ALA A 185 -33.79 1.25 -45.00
N HIS A 186 -32.74 0.91 -45.76
CA HIS A 186 -32.13 1.84 -46.73
C HIS A 186 -33.15 2.44 -47.69
N ARG A 187 -34.12 1.63 -48.16
CA ARG A 187 -35.17 2.06 -49.09
C ARG A 187 -36.39 2.64 -48.38
N THR A 188 -36.81 2.04 -47.26
CA THR A 188 -38.08 2.37 -46.61
C THR A 188 -37.96 3.40 -45.49
N ALA A 189 -36.77 3.58 -44.91
CA ALA A 189 -36.51 4.52 -43.83
C ALA A 189 -35.04 5.00 -43.88
N PRO A 190 -34.65 5.77 -44.92
CA PRO A 190 -33.25 6.13 -45.17
C PRO A 190 -32.59 6.87 -44.01
N ALA A 191 -33.33 7.69 -43.26
CA ALA A 191 -32.83 8.34 -42.04
C ALA A 191 -32.41 7.33 -40.96
N ARG A 192 -33.21 6.26 -40.75
CA ARG A 192 -32.88 5.18 -39.79
C ARG A 192 -31.66 4.40 -40.26
N PHE A 193 -31.60 4.07 -41.55
CA PHE A 193 -30.44 3.42 -42.14
C PHE A 193 -29.17 4.23 -41.92
N ARG A 194 -29.22 5.51 -42.28
CA ARG A 194 -28.11 6.45 -42.16
C ARG A 194 -27.63 6.58 -40.71
N ALA A 195 -28.52 6.81 -39.76
CA ALA A 195 -28.17 6.96 -38.34
C ALA A 195 -27.47 5.70 -37.79
N VAL A 196 -27.99 4.50 -38.11
CA VAL A 196 -27.38 3.23 -37.69
C VAL A 196 -26.01 3.03 -38.35
N VAL A 197 -25.88 3.30 -39.66
CA VAL A 197 -24.58 3.15 -40.33
C VAL A 197 -23.55 4.14 -39.79
N LEU A 198 -23.91 5.41 -39.54
CA LEU A 198 -23.00 6.38 -38.95
C LEU A 198 -22.57 5.99 -37.53
N HIS A 199 -23.46 5.40 -36.73
CA HIS A 199 -23.11 4.80 -35.43
C HIS A 199 -22.07 3.67 -35.58
N GLU A 200 -22.28 2.76 -36.54
CA GLU A 200 -21.31 1.70 -36.81
C GLU A 200 -19.96 2.26 -37.31
N LEU A 201 -19.97 3.25 -38.21
CA LEU A 201 -18.75 3.90 -38.69
C LEU A 201 -18.05 4.71 -37.57
N ALA A 202 -18.80 5.21 -36.59
CA ALA A 202 -18.26 5.90 -35.43
C ALA A 202 -17.34 4.99 -34.58
N HIS A 203 -17.65 3.70 -34.44
CA HIS A 203 -16.77 2.71 -33.81
C HIS A 203 -15.42 2.59 -34.53
N LEU A 204 -15.45 2.49 -35.87
CA LEU A 204 -14.23 2.48 -36.68
C LEU A 204 -13.43 3.78 -36.54
N ARG A 205 -14.12 4.92 -36.49
CA ARG A 205 -13.48 6.23 -36.34
C ARG A 205 -12.83 6.41 -34.97
N ASN A 206 -13.43 5.85 -33.93
CA ASN A 206 -12.93 5.81 -32.56
C ASN A 206 -11.80 4.79 -32.35
N ALA A 207 -11.51 3.94 -33.35
CA ALA A 207 -10.55 2.85 -33.25
C ALA A 207 -10.83 1.90 -32.06
N ASP A 208 -12.10 1.72 -31.69
CA ASP A 208 -12.51 0.93 -30.52
C ASP A 208 -12.79 -0.56 -30.84
N VAL A 209 -12.76 -0.95 -32.11
CA VAL A 209 -13.02 -2.32 -32.56
C VAL A 209 -11.98 -3.30 -31.99
N ASP A 210 -10.69 -2.94 -31.97
CA ASP A 210 -9.66 -3.80 -31.36
C ASP A 210 -9.80 -3.88 -29.86
N LEU A 211 -10.02 -2.74 -29.19
CA LEU A 211 -10.23 -2.70 -27.74
C LEU A 211 -11.41 -3.58 -27.34
N THR A 212 -12.51 -3.52 -28.10
CA THR A 212 -13.69 -4.37 -27.89
C THR A 212 -13.33 -5.84 -28.02
N ARG A 213 -12.61 -6.21 -29.08
CA ARG A 213 -12.27 -7.61 -29.32
C ARG A 213 -11.29 -8.16 -28.33
N LEU A 214 -10.30 -7.36 -27.95
CA LEU A 214 -9.36 -7.72 -26.91
C LEU A 214 -10.08 -7.85 -25.55
N THR A 215 -11.04 -6.97 -25.26
CA THR A 215 -11.90 -7.09 -24.07
C THR A 215 -12.70 -8.40 -24.09
N VAL A 216 -13.37 -8.72 -25.19
CA VAL A 216 -14.12 -9.97 -25.33
C VAL A 216 -13.20 -11.18 -25.24
N ALA A 217 -12.02 -11.12 -25.84
CA ALA A 217 -11.02 -12.18 -25.76
C ALA A 217 -10.55 -12.40 -24.32
N LEU A 218 -10.23 -11.33 -23.57
CA LEU A 218 -9.88 -11.41 -22.15
C LEU A 218 -11.01 -11.97 -21.29
N ALA A 219 -12.25 -11.54 -21.57
CA ALA A 219 -13.46 -12.03 -20.89
C ALA A 219 -13.71 -13.54 -21.07
N TRP A 220 -13.25 -14.11 -22.19
CA TRP A 220 -13.27 -15.56 -22.45
C TRP A 220 -11.99 -16.26 -21.99
N ALA A 221 -10.84 -15.59 -22.05
CA ALA A 221 -9.57 -16.16 -21.64
C ALA A 221 -9.51 -16.43 -20.14
N PHE A 222 -10.15 -15.60 -19.31
CA PHE A 222 -10.23 -15.86 -17.87
C PHE A 222 -10.98 -17.16 -17.53
N PRO A 223 -12.24 -17.40 -17.97
CA PRO A 223 -12.91 -18.66 -17.66
C PRO A 223 -12.24 -19.88 -18.30
N LEU A 224 -11.72 -19.77 -19.53
CA LEU A 224 -11.07 -20.89 -20.21
C LEU A 224 -9.67 -21.20 -19.66
N GLY A 225 -8.91 -20.17 -19.32
CA GLY A 225 -7.51 -20.29 -18.90
C GLY A 225 -7.32 -20.36 -17.38
N VAL A 226 -8.34 -20.04 -16.57
CA VAL A 226 -8.21 -20.03 -15.10
C VAL A 226 -9.33 -20.82 -14.44
N VAL A 227 -10.59 -20.49 -14.70
CA VAL A 227 -11.73 -21.11 -13.99
C VAL A 227 -11.86 -22.58 -14.34
N ALA A 228 -11.77 -22.96 -15.62
CA ALA A 228 -11.89 -24.36 -16.03
C ALA A 228 -10.75 -25.23 -15.48
N PRO A 229 -9.45 -24.86 -15.61
CA PRO A 229 -8.36 -25.60 -14.97
C PRO A 229 -8.50 -25.70 -13.44
N ALA A 230 -8.92 -24.62 -12.78
CA ALA A 230 -9.12 -24.62 -11.33
C ALA A 230 -10.26 -25.55 -10.92
N ALA A 231 -11.38 -25.54 -11.65
CA ALA A 231 -12.50 -26.43 -11.39
C ALA A 231 -12.11 -27.91 -11.54
N VAL A 232 -11.34 -28.27 -12.58
CA VAL A 232 -10.82 -29.64 -12.75
C VAL A 232 -9.94 -30.05 -11.57
N THR A 233 -9.06 -29.15 -11.13
CA THR A 233 -8.18 -29.38 -9.97
C THR A 233 -8.98 -29.57 -8.68
N PHE A 234 -9.98 -28.72 -8.44
CA PHE A 234 -10.83 -28.79 -7.24
C PHE A 234 -11.68 -30.05 -7.15
N LEU A 235 -12.20 -30.54 -8.29
CA LEU A 235 -12.96 -31.79 -8.33
C LEU A 235 -12.10 -33.02 -7.96
N GLY A 236 -10.77 -32.94 -8.09
CA GLY A 236 -9.86 -34.04 -7.79
C GLY A 236 -9.20 -34.01 -6.40
N ALA A 237 -9.19 -32.88 -5.68
CA ALA A 237 -8.17 -32.66 -4.65
C ALA A 237 -8.61 -32.23 -3.23
N LEU A 238 -9.82 -31.70 -2.99
CA LEU A 238 -10.11 -31.00 -1.71
C LEU A 238 -11.19 -31.62 -0.82
N ARG A 239 -10.99 -31.47 0.50
CA ARG A 239 -12.04 -31.63 1.53
C ARG A 239 -13.05 -30.47 1.41
N ALA A 240 -14.33 -30.74 1.71
CA ALA A 240 -15.45 -29.82 1.52
C ALA A 240 -15.29 -28.37 2.09
N PRO A 241 -14.71 -28.14 3.29
CA PRO A 241 -14.64 -26.78 3.84
C PRO A 241 -13.66 -25.84 3.09
N ASP A 242 -12.57 -26.36 2.56
CA ASP A 242 -11.62 -25.56 1.76
C ASP A 242 -12.19 -25.22 0.40
N LEU A 243 -13.00 -26.12 -0.18
CA LEU A 243 -13.68 -25.89 -1.45
C LEU A 243 -14.61 -24.66 -1.40
N ALA A 244 -15.42 -24.53 -0.33
CA ALA A 244 -16.35 -23.43 -0.20
C ALA A 244 -15.63 -22.07 -0.18
N ARG A 245 -14.57 -21.94 0.62
CA ARG A 245 -13.75 -20.71 0.76
C ARG A 245 -13.10 -20.29 -0.57
N ASN A 246 -12.76 -21.27 -1.39
CA ASN A 246 -12.02 -21.09 -2.62
C ASN A 246 -12.94 -20.77 -3.81
N VAL A 247 -14.07 -21.46 -3.90
CA VAL A 247 -15.06 -21.30 -4.98
C VAL A 247 -15.70 -19.92 -4.96
N TRP A 248 -16.06 -19.36 -3.80
CA TRP A 248 -16.70 -18.05 -3.77
C TRP A 248 -15.77 -16.93 -4.23
N ARG A 249 -14.46 -17.01 -3.92
CA ARG A 249 -13.45 -16.04 -4.38
C ARG A 249 -13.26 -16.13 -5.89
N LEU A 250 -13.15 -17.36 -6.42
CA LEU A 250 -13.04 -17.58 -7.86
C LEU A 250 -14.29 -17.06 -8.60
N ALA A 251 -15.48 -17.31 -8.06
CA ALA A 251 -16.73 -16.77 -8.59
C ALA A 251 -16.75 -15.23 -8.56
N LEU A 252 -16.29 -14.61 -7.46
CA LEU A 252 -16.18 -13.17 -7.36
C LEU A 252 -15.19 -12.60 -8.39
N PHE A 253 -14.04 -13.23 -8.60
CA PHE A 253 -13.09 -12.82 -9.63
C PHE A 253 -13.68 -12.92 -11.04
N ALA A 254 -14.42 -13.98 -11.34
CA ALA A 254 -15.15 -14.09 -12.60
C ALA A 254 -16.16 -12.93 -12.76
N VAL A 255 -16.92 -12.61 -11.71
CA VAL A 255 -17.86 -11.48 -11.73
C VAL A 255 -17.13 -10.15 -11.96
N VAL A 256 -16.03 -9.89 -11.26
CA VAL A 256 -15.23 -8.65 -11.41
C VAL A 256 -14.69 -8.52 -12.84
N VAL A 257 -14.13 -9.59 -13.41
CA VAL A 257 -13.64 -9.62 -14.79
C VAL A 257 -14.78 -9.33 -15.78
N GLN A 258 -15.92 -10.00 -15.65
CA GLN A 258 -17.02 -9.85 -16.59
C GLN A 258 -17.70 -8.48 -16.50
N VAL A 259 -17.95 -7.98 -15.29
CA VAL A 259 -18.53 -6.65 -15.10
C VAL A 259 -17.58 -5.56 -15.64
N SER A 260 -16.27 -5.73 -15.46
CA SER A 260 -15.26 -4.82 -16.00
C SER A 260 -15.27 -4.84 -17.53
N ALA A 261 -15.33 -6.02 -18.16
CA ALA A 261 -15.47 -6.19 -19.61
C ALA A 261 -16.73 -5.53 -20.15
N TRP A 262 -17.89 -5.77 -19.53
CA TRP A 262 -19.16 -5.12 -19.92
C TRP A 262 -19.12 -3.60 -19.73
N SER A 263 -18.34 -3.09 -18.77
CA SER A 263 -18.16 -1.64 -18.62
C SER A 263 -17.48 -1.00 -19.83
N VAL A 264 -16.52 -1.70 -20.47
CA VAL A 264 -15.82 -1.23 -21.68
C VAL A 264 -16.78 -1.21 -22.86
N LEU A 265 -17.53 -2.31 -23.05
CA LEU A 265 -18.50 -2.44 -24.14
C LEU A 265 -19.57 -1.34 -24.06
N ARG A 266 -20.09 -1.07 -22.85
CA ARG A 266 -21.03 0.04 -22.63
C ARG A 266 -20.40 1.42 -22.86
N ALA A 267 -19.13 1.63 -22.50
CA ALA A 267 -18.44 2.90 -22.73
C ALA A 267 -18.32 3.24 -24.21
N ARG A 268 -18.03 2.22 -25.01
CA ARG A 268 -17.89 2.31 -26.46
C ARG A 268 -19.19 2.76 -27.13
N GLU A 269 -20.33 2.20 -26.73
CA GLU A 269 -21.63 2.60 -27.31
C GLU A 269 -21.90 4.10 -27.11
N PHE A 270 -21.68 4.62 -25.89
CA PHE A 270 -21.82 6.06 -25.64
C PHE A 270 -20.86 6.89 -26.50
N ALA A 271 -19.64 6.41 -26.72
CA ALA A 271 -18.64 7.12 -27.52
C ALA A 271 -18.97 7.16 -29.02
N ALA A 272 -19.71 6.17 -29.52
CA ALA A 272 -20.26 6.18 -30.87
C ALA A 272 -21.50 7.06 -30.97
N ASP A 273 -22.42 6.99 -30.00
CA ASP A 273 -23.61 7.83 -29.94
C ASP A 273 -23.26 9.33 -29.99
N ALA A 274 -22.25 9.76 -29.24
CA ALA A 274 -21.84 11.17 -29.21
C ALA A 274 -21.18 11.69 -30.49
N ARG A 275 -20.95 10.85 -31.50
CA ARG A 275 -20.54 11.30 -32.84
C ARG A 275 -21.72 11.65 -33.74
N LEU A 276 -22.92 11.21 -33.39
CA LEU A 276 -24.13 11.58 -34.12
C LEU A 276 -24.45 13.04 -33.83
N GLY A 277 -24.87 13.77 -34.85
CA GLY A 277 -25.26 15.18 -34.76
C GLY A 277 -26.56 15.44 -35.52
N GLY A 278 -27.23 16.56 -35.19
CA GLY A 278 -28.45 17.00 -35.89
C GLY A 278 -29.53 15.91 -35.98
N ASP A 279 -30.06 15.72 -37.18
CA ASP A 279 -31.14 14.79 -37.47
C ASP A 279 -30.77 13.31 -37.23
N ASP A 280 -29.48 12.96 -37.37
CA ASP A 280 -29.01 11.60 -37.12
C ASP A 280 -29.11 11.25 -35.63
N ALA A 281 -28.78 12.19 -34.74
CA ALA A 281 -28.96 12.02 -33.29
C ALA A 281 -30.45 12.00 -32.90
N ALA A 282 -31.29 12.82 -33.56
CA ALA A 282 -32.73 12.79 -33.38
C ALA A 282 -33.36 11.45 -33.78
N THR A 283 -32.94 10.91 -34.92
CA THR A 283 -33.37 9.61 -35.41
C THR A 283 -32.91 8.48 -34.50
N ALA A 284 -31.66 8.51 -34.03
CA ALA A 284 -31.13 7.52 -33.09
C ALA A 284 -31.91 7.53 -31.77
N ARG A 285 -32.27 8.71 -31.24
CA ARG A 285 -33.11 8.85 -30.05
C ARG A 285 -34.49 8.22 -30.25
N ALA A 286 -35.16 8.55 -31.36
CA ALA A 286 -36.47 7.99 -31.67
C ALA A 286 -36.44 6.45 -31.78
N LEU A 287 -35.36 5.87 -32.30
CA LEU A 287 -35.16 4.41 -32.34
C LEU A 287 -35.01 3.80 -30.94
N LEU A 288 -34.40 4.52 -30.00
CA LEU A 288 -34.18 4.06 -28.62
C LEU A 288 -35.43 4.21 -27.75
N ASP A 289 -36.29 5.18 -28.05
CA ASP A 289 -37.51 5.47 -27.25
C ASP A 289 -38.61 4.41 -27.40
N VAL A 290 -38.64 3.67 -28.51
CA VAL A 290 -39.61 2.58 -28.76
C VAL A 290 -39.52 1.46 -27.70
N GLY A 291 -38.44 1.39 -26.93
CA GLY A 291 -38.19 0.37 -25.91
C GLY A 291 -38.38 0.81 -24.44
N LEU A 292 -38.91 1.99 -24.15
CA LEU A 292 -38.99 2.54 -22.79
C LEU A 292 -40.09 1.87 -21.94
N ARG A 293 -39.86 0.64 -21.46
CA ARG A 293 -40.65 0.06 -20.36
C ARG A 293 -40.15 0.60 -19.00
N PRO A 294 -41.05 0.84 -18.02
CA PRO A 294 -40.65 1.26 -16.69
C PRO A 294 -39.72 0.21 -16.05
N THR A 295 -38.53 0.64 -15.60
CA THR A 295 -37.51 -0.26 -15.07
C THR A 295 -37.75 -0.52 -13.58
N GLY A 296 -38.06 -1.77 -13.22
CA GLY A 296 -38.02 -2.23 -11.84
C GLY A 296 -36.58 -2.35 -11.31
N TRP A 297 -36.40 -2.58 -10.01
CA TRP A 297 -35.07 -2.80 -9.43
C TRP A 297 -34.37 -4.05 -10.01
N ARG A 298 -35.13 -5.10 -10.36
CA ARG A 298 -34.64 -6.29 -11.06
C ARG A 298 -34.08 -5.96 -12.45
N ASP A 299 -34.72 -5.07 -13.20
CA ASP A 299 -34.21 -4.62 -14.50
C ASP A 299 -32.93 -3.81 -14.35
N ARG A 300 -32.79 -3.04 -13.26
CA ARG A 300 -31.55 -2.30 -12.95
C ARG A 300 -30.40 -3.26 -12.63
N LEU A 301 -30.66 -4.32 -11.86
CA LEU A 301 -29.68 -5.38 -11.63
C LEU A 301 -29.34 -6.11 -12.93
N ALA A 302 -30.34 -6.55 -13.71
CA ALA A 302 -30.12 -7.20 -14.99
C ALA A 302 -29.34 -6.29 -15.95
N ALA A 303 -29.54 -4.97 -15.91
CA ALA A 303 -28.79 -4.00 -16.69
C ALA A 303 -27.30 -3.92 -16.34
N LEU A 304 -26.89 -4.37 -15.15
CA LEU A 304 -25.47 -4.52 -14.79
C LEU A 304 -24.81 -5.66 -15.58
N PHE A 305 -25.58 -6.71 -15.91
CA PHE A 305 -25.12 -7.91 -16.61
C PHE A 305 -25.37 -7.88 -18.13
N ARG A 306 -25.95 -6.80 -18.66
CA ARG A 306 -26.19 -6.64 -20.11
C ARG A 306 -24.97 -6.06 -20.82
N PHE A 307 -24.64 -6.64 -21.97
CA PHE A 307 -23.57 -6.17 -22.87
C PHE A 307 -23.82 -4.77 -23.43
N HIS A 308 -25.09 -4.42 -23.66
CA HIS A 308 -25.50 -3.11 -24.16
C HIS A 308 -26.05 -2.22 -23.03
N PRO A 309 -25.76 -0.91 -23.06
CA PRO A 309 -26.39 0.03 -22.13
C PRO A 309 -27.90 0.10 -22.39
N LEU A 310 -28.65 0.51 -21.36
CA LEU A 310 -30.09 0.71 -21.47
C LEU A 310 -30.41 1.78 -22.52
N ALA A 311 -31.47 1.57 -23.31
CA ALA A 311 -31.86 2.49 -24.39
C ALA A 311 -32.06 3.92 -23.88
N ARG A 312 -32.73 4.08 -22.73
CA ARG A 312 -32.87 5.38 -22.03
C ARG A 312 -31.53 6.05 -21.73
N ALA A 313 -30.54 5.29 -21.27
CA ALA A 313 -29.24 5.85 -20.93
C ALA A 313 -28.47 6.33 -22.18
N ARG A 314 -28.71 5.71 -23.34
CA ARG A 314 -28.16 6.16 -24.63
C ARG A 314 -28.91 7.39 -25.15
N ALA A 315 -30.25 7.40 -25.07
CA ALA A 315 -31.07 8.57 -25.41
C ALA A 315 -30.68 9.80 -24.58
N ASP A 316 -30.51 9.65 -23.26
CA ASP A 316 -30.02 10.71 -22.37
C ASP A 316 -28.63 11.23 -22.80
N GLU A 317 -27.76 10.35 -23.32
CA GLU A 317 -26.40 10.71 -23.73
C GLU A 317 -26.39 11.45 -25.07
N LEU A 318 -27.31 11.13 -25.99
CA LEU A 318 -27.54 11.88 -27.23
C LEU A 318 -27.99 13.31 -26.94
N ASP A 319 -28.76 13.54 -25.86
CA ASP A 319 -29.14 14.88 -25.42
C ASP A 319 -27.98 15.65 -24.78
N ARG A 320 -27.24 14.95 -23.91
CA ARG A 320 -26.17 15.54 -23.11
C ARG A 320 -25.09 14.49 -22.93
N PRO A 321 -23.92 14.62 -23.60
CA PRO A 321 -22.85 13.63 -23.55
C PRO A 321 -22.06 13.68 -22.23
N ARG A 322 -22.78 13.70 -21.10
CA ARG A 322 -22.27 13.84 -19.73
C ARG A 322 -21.61 12.55 -19.28
N ARG A 323 -22.07 11.37 -19.72
CA ARG A 323 -21.51 10.08 -19.25
C ARG A 323 -20.13 9.82 -19.84
N LEU A 324 -19.83 10.34 -21.02
CA LEU A 324 -18.50 10.27 -21.64
C LEU A 324 -17.41 11.07 -20.91
N VAL A 325 -17.83 12.17 -20.30
CA VAL A 325 -16.92 13.15 -19.68
C VAL A 325 -16.96 13.14 -18.16
N SER A 326 -18.00 12.55 -17.55
CA SER A 326 -18.12 12.45 -16.10
C SER A 326 -17.14 11.43 -15.53
N ALA A 327 -16.35 11.87 -14.54
CA ALA A 327 -15.58 10.97 -13.70
C ALA A 327 -16.51 10.33 -12.67
N ARG A 328 -16.78 9.04 -12.81
CA ARG A 328 -17.69 8.33 -11.90
C ARG A 328 -16.89 7.61 -10.81
N PRO A 329 -17.16 7.84 -9.51
CA PRO A 329 -16.45 7.17 -8.43
C PRO A 329 -16.47 5.63 -8.53
N VAL A 330 -17.55 5.04 -9.05
CA VAL A 330 -17.64 3.58 -9.26
C VAL A 330 -16.60 3.05 -10.26
N GLU A 331 -16.18 3.84 -11.25
CA GLU A 331 -15.11 3.45 -12.17
C GLU A 331 -13.76 3.42 -11.46
N ALA A 332 -13.53 4.40 -10.59
CA ALA A 332 -12.36 4.46 -9.74
C ALA A 332 -12.33 3.27 -8.77
N LEU A 333 -13.47 2.97 -8.14
CA LEU A 333 -13.66 1.82 -7.25
C LEU A 333 -13.32 0.51 -7.96
N GLY A 334 -13.85 0.30 -9.18
CA GLY A 334 -13.57 -0.90 -9.96
C GLY A 334 -12.10 -1.01 -10.38
N ALA A 335 -11.47 0.10 -10.78
CA ALA A 335 -10.04 0.12 -11.11
C ALA A 335 -9.17 -0.18 -9.88
N GLY A 336 -9.51 0.44 -8.74
CA GLY A 336 -8.87 0.14 -7.45
C GLY A 336 -9.02 -1.32 -7.07
N LEU A 337 -10.24 -1.87 -7.14
CA LEU A 337 -10.54 -3.28 -6.86
C LEU A 337 -9.68 -4.21 -7.70
N ALA A 338 -9.59 -3.96 -9.01
CA ALA A 338 -8.75 -4.72 -9.92
C ALA A 338 -7.26 -4.66 -9.52
N ALA A 339 -6.74 -3.48 -9.21
CA ALA A 339 -5.36 -3.31 -8.78
C ALA A 339 -5.09 -3.96 -7.40
N GLY A 340 -6.05 -3.91 -6.49
CA GLY A 340 -5.95 -4.52 -5.15
C GLY A 340 -5.87 -6.03 -5.22
N ILE A 341 -6.67 -6.66 -6.09
CA ILE A 341 -6.61 -8.10 -6.35
C ILE A 341 -5.27 -8.47 -7.00
N ALA A 342 -4.77 -7.64 -7.93
CA ALA A 342 -3.51 -7.88 -8.64
C ALA A 342 -2.26 -7.63 -7.78
N ALA A 343 -2.36 -6.85 -6.71
CA ALA A 343 -1.20 -6.36 -5.98
C ALA A 343 -0.38 -7.48 -5.30
N PRO A 344 -0.95 -8.35 -4.44
CA PRO A 344 -0.16 -9.39 -3.79
C PRO A 344 0.58 -10.34 -4.75
N PRO A 345 -0.06 -10.97 -5.76
CA PRO A 345 0.67 -11.87 -6.66
C PRO A 345 1.71 -11.13 -7.50
N LEU A 346 1.52 -9.83 -7.77
CA LEU A 346 2.51 -9.04 -8.48
C LEU A 346 3.72 -8.70 -7.60
N VAL A 347 3.51 -8.39 -6.31
CA VAL A 347 4.61 -8.20 -5.35
C VAL A 347 5.40 -9.51 -5.22
N ASP A 348 4.71 -10.64 -5.08
CA ASP A 348 5.33 -11.96 -5.05
C ASP A 348 6.16 -12.19 -6.31
N LEU A 349 5.57 -12.02 -7.50
CA LEU A 349 6.28 -12.19 -8.78
C LEU A 349 7.57 -11.37 -8.85
N LEU A 350 7.49 -10.08 -8.49
CA LEU A 350 8.59 -9.14 -8.65
C LEU A 350 9.67 -9.32 -7.59
N SER A 351 9.31 -9.78 -6.40
CA SER A 351 10.27 -10.09 -5.32
C SER A 351 11.11 -11.34 -5.64
N HIS A 352 10.62 -12.22 -6.52
CA HIS A 352 11.34 -13.43 -6.97
C HIS A 352 12.17 -13.22 -8.25
N LEU A 353 12.17 -12.03 -8.84
CA LEU A 353 13.02 -11.75 -10.00
C LEU A 353 14.49 -11.59 -9.59
N PRO A 354 15.45 -12.10 -10.38
CA PRO A 354 16.87 -12.11 -10.02
C PRO A 354 17.53 -10.72 -9.95
N ARG A 355 16.84 -9.68 -10.41
CA ARG A 355 17.32 -8.29 -10.39
C ARG A 355 16.23 -7.39 -9.81
N PRO A 356 16.19 -7.16 -8.48
CA PRO A 356 15.34 -6.13 -7.92
C PRO A 356 15.75 -4.74 -8.44
N LEU A 357 14.92 -3.73 -8.18
CA LEU A 357 15.31 -2.34 -8.42
C LEU A 357 16.62 -2.04 -7.68
N ALA A 358 17.57 -1.42 -8.37
CA ALA A 358 18.92 -1.22 -7.86
C ALA A 358 18.91 -0.51 -6.50
N GLY A 359 19.62 -1.10 -5.53
CA GLY A 359 19.79 -0.56 -4.18
C GLY A 359 18.77 -1.05 -3.14
N LEU A 360 17.71 -1.75 -3.53
CA LEU A 360 16.66 -2.21 -2.62
C LEU A 360 16.74 -3.72 -2.35
N ASP A 361 16.29 -4.13 -1.17
CA ASP A 361 16.01 -5.53 -0.89
C ASP A 361 14.88 -6.06 -1.80
N PRO A 362 14.77 -7.39 -2.02
CA PRO A 362 13.80 -7.96 -2.93
C PRO A 362 12.35 -7.57 -2.63
N VAL A 363 11.96 -7.45 -1.36
CA VAL A 363 10.58 -7.14 -0.95
C VAL A 363 10.26 -5.67 -1.21
N THR A 364 11.15 -4.76 -0.80
CA THR A 364 10.96 -3.32 -1.05
C THR A 364 11.05 -3.01 -2.54
N GLY A 365 12.03 -3.59 -3.24
CA GLY A 365 12.18 -3.45 -4.69
C GLY A 365 10.99 -4.03 -5.47
N GLY A 366 10.51 -5.22 -5.07
CA GLY A 366 9.34 -5.87 -5.64
C GLY A 366 8.06 -5.07 -5.44
N SER A 367 7.85 -4.54 -4.23
CA SER A 367 6.71 -3.68 -3.89
C SER A 367 6.68 -2.38 -4.69
N GLN A 368 7.83 -1.74 -4.89
CA GLN A 368 7.94 -0.51 -5.67
C GLN A 368 7.76 -0.75 -7.16
N ALA A 369 8.29 -1.87 -7.69
CA ALA A 369 8.04 -2.28 -9.06
C ALA A 369 6.56 -2.63 -9.30
N ALA A 370 5.90 -3.29 -8.33
CA ALA A 370 4.46 -3.55 -8.37
C ALA A 370 3.67 -2.24 -8.35
N GLY A 371 4.07 -1.32 -7.48
CA GLY A 371 3.56 0.04 -7.40
C GLY A 371 3.65 0.77 -8.74
N LEU A 372 4.77 0.65 -9.47
CA LEU A 372 4.92 1.23 -10.81
C LEU A 372 3.98 0.61 -11.84
N LEU A 373 3.93 -0.72 -11.90
CA LEU A 373 3.11 -1.46 -12.87
C LEU A 373 1.60 -1.27 -12.64
N LEU A 374 1.16 -1.11 -11.40
CA LEU A 374 -0.24 -0.81 -11.04
C LEU A 374 -0.54 0.69 -11.01
N GLY A 375 0.44 1.51 -10.70
CA GLY A 375 0.33 2.97 -10.60
C GLY A 375 0.07 3.61 -11.96
N ALA A 376 0.76 3.16 -13.01
CA ALA A 376 0.54 3.65 -14.38
C ALA A 376 -0.91 3.45 -14.89
N PRO A 377 -1.52 2.25 -14.84
CA PRO A 377 -2.89 2.05 -15.28
C PRO A 377 -3.91 2.82 -14.42
N LEU A 378 -3.71 2.87 -13.09
CA LEU A 378 -4.57 3.65 -12.20
C LEU A 378 -4.46 5.16 -12.46
N ALA A 379 -3.25 5.66 -12.72
CA ALA A 379 -3.01 7.05 -13.09
C ALA A 379 -3.69 7.40 -14.41
N LEU A 380 -3.72 6.50 -15.40
CA LEU A 380 -4.44 6.71 -16.65
C LEU A 380 -5.96 6.85 -16.43
N VAL A 381 -6.55 6.01 -15.58
CA VAL A 381 -7.97 6.09 -15.19
C VAL A 381 -8.25 7.41 -14.48
N LEU A 382 -7.46 7.72 -13.45
CA LEU A 382 -7.62 8.91 -12.61
C LEU A 382 -7.44 10.21 -13.41
N THR A 383 -6.32 10.34 -14.11
CA THR A 383 -5.98 11.52 -14.91
C THR A 383 -6.96 11.66 -16.07
N GLY A 384 -7.23 10.58 -16.81
CA GLY A 384 -8.15 10.60 -17.94
C GLY A 384 -9.56 11.05 -17.55
N ALA A 385 -10.13 10.47 -16.49
CA ALA A 385 -11.48 10.80 -16.05
C ALA A 385 -11.60 12.24 -15.53
N LEU A 386 -10.70 12.66 -14.65
CA LEU A 386 -10.76 13.99 -14.03
C LEU A 386 -10.43 15.11 -15.03
N TRP A 387 -9.49 14.89 -15.96
CA TRP A 387 -9.19 15.87 -17.01
C TRP A 387 -10.34 16.01 -18.01
N ARG A 388 -11.00 14.92 -18.41
CA ARG A 388 -12.20 15.00 -19.27
C ARG A 388 -13.32 15.78 -18.59
N SER A 389 -13.54 15.54 -17.30
CA SER A 389 -14.54 16.27 -16.52
C SER A 389 -14.22 17.76 -16.41
N ALA A 390 -12.96 18.12 -16.13
CA ALA A 390 -12.53 19.51 -16.04
C ALA A 390 -12.59 20.24 -17.39
N TRP A 391 -12.17 19.57 -18.46
CA TRP A 391 -12.26 20.09 -19.82
C TRP A 391 -13.71 20.37 -20.22
N TRP A 392 -14.61 19.43 -19.92
CA TRP A 392 -16.03 19.56 -20.23
C TRP A 392 -16.68 20.72 -19.47
N ALA A 393 -16.46 20.80 -18.15
CA ALA A 393 -16.98 21.87 -17.30
C ALA A 393 -16.51 23.26 -17.78
N ARG A 394 -15.27 23.37 -18.28
CA ARG A 394 -14.73 24.62 -18.82
C ARG A 394 -15.38 25.03 -20.15
N ARG A 395 -15.70 24.07 -21.02
CA ARG A 395 -16.26 24.33 -22.37
C ARG A 395 -17.77 24.59 -22.35
N HIS A 396 -18.51 23.86 -21.50
CA HIS A 396 -19.99 23.86 -21.51
C HIS A 396 -20.60 24.49 -20.26
N GLY A 397 -19.76 25.05 -19.38
CA GLY A 397 -20.19 25.51 -18.06
C GLY A 397 -20.45 24.35 -17.09
N GLY A 398 -20.59 24.70 -15.81
CA GLY A 398 -20.81 23.75 -14.72
C GLY A 398 -19.58 23.54 -13.84
N ARG A 399 -19.72 22.63 -12.87
CA ARG A 399 -18.67 22.33 -11.89
C ARG A 399 -17.99 21.00 -12.25
N PRO A 400 -16.64 20.93 -12.25
CA PRO A 400 -15.95 19.66 -12.43
C PRO A 400 -16.26 18.70 -11.27
N VAL A 401 -16.09 17.41 -11.50
CA VAL A 401 -16.25 16.38 -10.46
C VAL A 401 -15.27 16.64 -9.30
N ARG A 402 -15.73 16.41 -8.07
CA ARG A 402 -14.88 16.48 -6.87
C ARG A 402 -13.85 15.34 -6.91
N GLY A 403 -12.60 15.68 -7.26
CA GLY A 403 -11.50 14.73 -7.36
C GLY A 403 -11.28 13.88 -6.12
N ALA A 404 -11.52 14.44 -4.92
CA ALA A 404 -11.36 13.71 -3.66
C ALA A 404 -12.25 12.45 -3.56
N VAL A 405 -13.53 12.54 -3.95
CA VAL A 405 -14.45 11.39 -3.90
C VAL A 405 -14.00 10.29 -4.86
N PHE A 406 -13.48 10.68 -6.03
CA PHE A 406 -12.95 9.74 -7.01
C PHE A 406 -11.70 9.02 -6.48
N GLY A 407 -10.79 9.76 -5.82
CA GLY A 407 -9.60 9.21 -5.19
C GLY A 407 -9.89 8.30 -3.99
N VAL A 408 -10.86 8.67 -3.14
CA VAL A 408 -11.37 7.81 -2.05
C VAL A 408 -11.90 6.49 -2.63
N ALA A 409 -12.77 6.57 -3.64
CA ALA A 409 -13.34 5.37 -4.25
C ALA A 409 -12.26 4.45 -4.83
N LEU A 410 -11.23 5.02 -5.47
CA LEU A 410 -10.08 4.26 -5.96
C LEU A 410 -9.36 3.51 -4.84
N VAL A 411 -9.02 4.18 -3.73
CA VAL A 411 -8.28 3.52 -2.64
C VAL A 411 -9.16 2.55 -1.86
N VAL A 412 -10.43 2.85 -1.64
CA VAL A 412 -11.37 1.88 -1.05
C VAL A 412 -11.44 0.62 -1.91
N GLY A 413 -11.50 0.77 -3.23
CA GLY A 413 -11.44 -0.36 -4.16
C GLY A 413 -10.16 -1.16 -3.98
N LEU A 414 -9.01 -0.47 -3.94
CA LEU A 414 -7.70 -1.09 -3.74
C LEU A 414 -7.63 -1.90 -2.44
N LEU A 415 -8.06 -1.33 -1.32
CA LEU A 415 -8.04 -1.99 -0.01
C LEU A 415 -8.97 -3.20 0.03
N VAL A 416 -10.19 -3.06 -0.51
CA VAL A 416 -11.15 -4.19 -0.62
C VAL A 416 -10.59 -5.28 -1.53
N GLY A 417 -10.04 -4.93 -2.69
CA GLY A 417 -9.44 -5.88 -3.63
C GLY A 417 -8.28 -6.65 -3.01
N ARG A 418 -7.45 -5.96 -2.21
CA ARG A 418 -6.34 -6.56 -1.47
C ARG A 418 -6.83 -7.58 -0.44
N ARG A 419 -7.89 -7.28 0.31
CA ARG A 419 -8.50 -8.24 1.26
C ARG A 419 -9.17 -9.43 0.57
N LEU A 420 -9.66 -9.22 -0.65
CA LEU A 420 -10.23 -10.29 -1.47
C LEU A 420 -9.14 -11.16 -2.10
N ALA A 421 -7.90 -10.68 -2.18
CA ALA A 421 -6.78 -11.50 -2.60
C ALA A 421 -6.59 -12.65 -1.60
N TRP A 422 -6.36 -13.84 -2.12
CA TRP A 422 -6.44 -15.08 -1.35
C TRP A 422 -5.37 -15.21 -0.28
N SER A 423 -4.20 -14.59 -0.50
CA SER A 423 -3.08 -14.55 0.46
C SER A 423 -3.49 -13.90 1.79
N ALA A 424 -4.41 -12.93 1.76
CA ALA A 424 -4.93 -12.29 2.97
C ALA A 424 -5.84 -13.24 3.78
N GLY A 425 -6.51 -14.20 3.12
CA GLY A 425 -7.46 -15.11 3.74
C GLY A 425 -6.87 -16.22 4.61
N TYR A 426 -5.55 -16.35 4.63
CA TYR A 426 -4.83 -17.30 5.48
C TYR A 426 -4.06 -16.60 6.60
N ALA A 427 -4.12 -15.27 6.66
CA ALA A 427 -3.42 -14.45 7.64
C ALA A 427 -4.34 -13.93 8.77
N ASP A 428 -5.53 -14.50 8.95
CA ASP A 428 -6.63 -13.89 9.74
C ASP A 428 -6.47 -13.94 11.28
N ASP A 429 -5.36 -14.45 11.82
CA ASP A 429 -5.16 -14.55 13.27
C ASP A 429 -4.39 -13.35 13.88
N ARG A 430 -4.43 -12.16 13.26
CA ARG A 430 -3.55 -11.05 13.69
C ARG A 430 -4.12 -10.21 14.87
N PRO A 431 -3.32 -9.99 15.94
CA PRO A 431 -3.69 -9.17 17.10
C PRO A 431 -3.68 -7.64 16.88
N VAL A 432 -3.52 -7.12 15.65
CA VAL A 432 -3.26 -5.67 15.41
C VAL A 432 -4.21 -5.03 14.38
N TRP A 433 -5.50 -5.35 14.45
CA TRP A 433 -6.55 -4.80 13.56
C TRP A 433 -6.58 -3.26 13.51
N TRP A 434 -6.19 -2.59 14.59
CA TRP A 434 -6.22 -1.12 14.68
C TRP A 434 -5.12 -0.46 13.84
N VAL A 435 -3.95 -1.09 13.68
CA VAL A 435 -2.88 -0.59 12.79
C VAL A 435 -3.35 -0.69 11.35
N GLU A 436 -3.95 -1.82 10.97
CA GLU A 436 -4.49 -2.00 9.62
C GLU A 436 -5.61 -0.98 9.32
N LEU A 437 -6.45 -0.68 10.31
CA LEU A 437 -7.47 0.36 10.22
C LEU A 437 -6.84 1.75 10.01
N LEU A 438 -5.84 2.11 10.84
CA LEU A 438 -5.15 3.39 10.74
C LEU A 438 -4.46 3.57 9.38
N LEU A 439 -3.73 2.56 8.91
CA LEU A 439 -3.10 2.56 7.59
C LEU A 439 -4.13 2.66 6.47
N SER A 440 -5.27 1.98 6.61
CA SER A 440 -6.38 2.08 5.65
C SER A 440 -6.96 3.49 5.61
N LEU A 441 -7.14 4.15 6.76
CA LEU A 441 -7.60 5.53 6.85
C LEU A 441 -6.58 6.49 6.22
N CYS A 442 -5.29 6.33 6.52
CA CYS A 442 -4.20 7.08 5.91
C CYS A 442 -4.16 6.89 4.39
N ALA A 443 -4.34 5.67 3.90
CA ALA A 443 -4.40 5.36 2.47
C ALA A 443 -5.61 6.05 1.83
N VAL A 444 -6.80 5.99 2.43
CA VAL A 444 -8.01 6.66 1.93
C VAL A 444 -7.83 8.18 1.89
N ALA A 445 -7.22 8.77 2.91
CA ALA A 445 -6.88 10.19 2.94
C ALA A 445 -5.87 10.55 1.82
N GLY A 446 -4.83 9.74 1.65
CA GLY A 446 -3.85 9.87 0.56
C GLY A 446 -4.51 9.81 -0.82
N GLY A 447 -5.43 8.86 -1.03
CA GLY A 447 -6.26 8.76 -2.23
C GLY A 447 -7.10 10.01 -2.48
N ALA A 448 -7.76 10.53 -1.45
CA ALA A 448 -8.54 11.77 -1.53
C ALA A 448 -7.68 12.96 -1.95
N LEU A 449 -6.48 13.09 -1.37
CA LEU A 449 -5.50 14.13 -1.70
C LEU A 449 -5.01 13.97 -3.14
N LEU A 450 -4.67 12.77 -3.58
CA LEU A 450 -4.24 12.47 -4.94
C LEU A 450 -5.33 12.82 -5.97
N GLY A 451 -6.57 12.40 -5.74
CA GLY A 451 -7.68 12.74 -6.62
C GLY A 451 -7.96 14.25 -6.67
N ARG A 452 -7.88 14.94 -5.52
CA ARG A 452 -7.98 16.41 -5.46
C ARG A 452 -6.83 17.08 -6.21
N TRP A 453 -5.60 16.58 -6.07
CA TRP A 453 -4.41 17.08 -6.76
C TRP A 453 -4.59 16.98 -8.28
N VAL A 454 -5.06 15.85 -8.81
CA VAL A 454 -5.30 15.68 -10.26
C VAL A 454 -6.37 16.65 -10.76
N ALA A 455 -7.48 16.79 -10.02
CA ALA A 455 -8.58 17.68 -10.42
C ALA A 455 -8.16 19.16 -10.42
N LEU A 456 -7.42 19.61 -9.40
CA LEU A 456 -6.90 20.97 -9.32
C LEU A 456 -5.82 21.23 -10.37
N GLY A 457 -4.95 20.25 -10.63
CA GLY A 457 -3.95 20.31 -11.69
C GLY A 457 -4.59 20.45 -13.07
N ALA A 458 -5.63 19.67 -13.36
CA ALA A 458 -6.40 19.77 -14.60
C ALA A 458 -7.00 21.18 -14.77
N ASP A 459 -7.68 21.69 -13.75
CA ASP A 459 -8.31 23.01 -13.76
C ASP A 459 -7.30 24.15 -13.94
N ALA A 460 -6.17 24.11 -13.22
CA ALA A 460 -5.11 25.11 -13.32
C ALA A 460 -4.47 25.16 -14.72
N TRP A 461 -4.09 24.00 -15.26
CA TRP A 461 -3.47 23.91 -16.58
C TRP A 461 -4.45 24.23 -17.71
N LEU A 462 -5.69 23.75 -17.62
CA LEU A 462 -6.71 24.09 -18.60
C LEU A 462 -6.95 25.60 -18.59
N ARG A 463 -7.08 26.27 -17.44
CA ARG A 463 -7.24 27.74 -17.38
C ARG A 463 -6.14 28.51 -18.13
N ARG A 464 -4.89 28.04 -18.08
CA ARG A 464 -3.75 28.66 -18.75
C ARG A 464 -3.77 28.48 -20.27
N LEU A 465 -4.37 27.41 -20.78
CA LEU A 465 -4.49 27.18 -22.22
C LEU A 465 -5.62 28.05 -22.80
N PRO A 466 -5.44 28.69 -23.98
CA PRO A 466 -6.52 29.38 -24.68
C PRO A 466 -7.77 28.49 -24.82
N ARG A 467 -8.98 29.08 -24.78
CA ARG A 467 -10.23 28.29 -24.94
C ARG A 467 -10.26 27.49 -26.25
N HIS A 468 -9.62 28.03 -27.29
CA HIS A 468 -9.47 27.44 -28.62
C HIS A 468 -8.10 26.77 -28.84
N ALA A 469 -7.35 26.47 -27.77
CA ALA A 469 -6.05 25.81 -27.90
C ALA A 469 -6.17 24.55 -28.75
N GLU A 470 -5.22 24.38 -29.67
CA GLU A 470 -5.14 23.18 -30.51
C GLU A 470 -5.13 21.91 -29.65
N GLY A 471 -5.75 20.84 -30.16
CA GLY A 471 -5.76 19.55 -29.49
C GLY A 471 -4.35 19.01 -29.17
N ARG A 472 -3.32 19.44 -29.91
CA ARG A 472 -1.92 19.07 -29.64
C ARG A 472 -1.40 19.62 -28.31
N ALA A 473 -1.69 20.88 -27.99
CA ALA A 473 -1.25 21.49 -26.74
C ALA A 473 -1.92 20.83 -25.54
N VAL A 474 -3.24 20.60 -25.61
CA VAL A 474 -3.99 19.89 -24.55
C VAL A 474 -3.44 18.48 -24.34
N ARG A 475 -3.14 17.73 -25.41
CA ARG A 475 -2.55 16.38 -25.31
C ARG A 475 -1.18 16.36 -24.65
N ARG A 476 -0.29 17.31 -24.97
CA ARG A 476 1.05 17.38 -24.37
C ARG A 476 0.97 17.64 -22.87
N VAL A 477 0.16 18.61 -22.45
CA VAL A 477 -0.01 18.92 -21.02
C VAL A 477 -0.69 17.76 -20.29
N TRP A 478 -1.70 17.14 -20.91
CA TRP A 478 -2.31 15.93 -20.36
C TRP A 478 -1.32 14.77 -20.21
N ALA A 479 -0.44 14.55 -21.20
CA ALA A 479 0.58 13.50 -21.12
C ALA A 479 1.59 13.76 -19.99
N ALA A 480 2.02 15.01 -19.82
CA ALA A 480 2.87 15.40 -18.68
C ALA A 480 2.15 15.21 -17.34
N ALA A 481 0.86 15.55 -17.26
CA ALA A 481 0.05 15.32 -16.07
C ALA A 481 -0.13 13.83 -15.76
N ALA A 482 -0.35 13.01 -16.78
CA ALA A 482 -0.49 11.56 -16.65
C ALA A 482 0.83 10.90 -16.20
N LEU A 483 1.97 11.37 -16.69
CA LEU A 483 3.28 10.95 -16.23
C LEU A 483 3.51 11.32 -14.76
N ALA A 484 3.24 12.57 -14.38
CA ALA A 484 3.35 13.01 -12.98
C ALA A 484 2.42 12.21 -12.05
N THR A 485 1.18 11.95 -12.49
CA THR A 485 0.23 11.13 -11.73
C THR A 485 0.68 9.68 -11.64
N THR A 486 1.32 9.14 -12.69
CA THR A 486 1.90 7.80 -12.68
C THR A 486 2.97 7.68 -11.62
N VAL A 487 3.90 8.63 -11.56
CA VAL A 487 4.98 8.65 -10.55
C VAL A 487 4.40 8.77 -9.13
N LEU A 488 3.43 9.65 -8.92
CA LEU A 488 2.78 9.81 -7.61
C LEU A 488 2.00 8.56 -7.18
N THR A 489 1.21 8.00 -8.10
CA THR A 489 0.41 6.80 -7.82
C THR A 489 1.32 5.60 -7.60
N ALA A 490 2.41 5.49 -8.36
CA ALA A 490 3.41 4.44 -8.19
C ALA A 490 4.10 4.51 -6.82
N GLY A 491 4.59 5.69 -6.42
CA GLY A 491 5.20 5.87 -5.10
C GLY A 491 4.19 5.64 -3.96
N PHE A 492 2.95 6.11 -4.12
CA PHE A 492 1.87 5.87 -3.15
C PHE A 492 1.55 4.39 -2.98
N LEU A 493 1.38 3.65 -4.10
CA LEU A 493 1.11 2.21 -4.06
C LEU A 493 2.31 1.42 -3.56
N GLY A 494 3.52 1.76 -4.03
CA GLY A 494 4.74 1.12 -3.58
C GLY A 494 4.93 1.25 -2.07
N ALA A 495 4.77 2.46 -1.52
CA ALA A 495 4.82 2.68 -0.08
C ALA A 495 3.72 1.91 0.67
N LEU A 496 2.47 1.90 0.15
CA LEU A 496 1.38 1.14 0.76
C LEU A 496 1.69 -0.37 0.79
N LEU A 497 2.26 -0.92 -0.28
CA LEU A 497 2.61 -2.35 -0.37
C LEU A 497 3.81 -2.71 0.50
N VAL A 498 4.82 -1.84 0.60
CA VAL A 498 5.95 -2.05 1.52
C VAL A 498 5.47 -2.04 2.96
N LEU A 499 4.70 -1.01 3.34
CA LEU A 499 4.11 -0.93 4.67
C LEU A 499 3.29 -2.19 4.94
N ASP A 500 2.40 -2.57 4.04
CA ASP A 500 1.60 -3.78 4.20
C ASP A 500 2.46 -5.04 4.41
N ALA A 501 3.51 -5.24 3.62
CA ALA A 501 4.45 -6.36 3.81
C ALA A 501 5.11 -6.32 5.20
N TRP A 502 5.52 -5.15 5.67
CA TRP A 502 6.14 -4.97 7.00
C TRP A 502 5.17 -5.20 8.16
N PHE A 503 3.89 -4.91 7.96
CA PHE A 503 2.83 -5.13 8.95
C PHE A 503 2.22 -6.53 8.88
N ALA A 504 2.43 -7.24 7.76
CA ALA A 504 1.77 -8.52 7.50
C ALA A 504 2.49 -9.74 8.07
N ASP A 505 3.82 -9.77 8.13
CA ASP A 505 4.50 -10.94 8.70
C ASP A 505 4.47 -10.89 10.24
N GLY A 506 3.38 -11.41 10.83
CA GLY A 506 3.05 -11.30 12.24
C GLY A 506 4.19 -11.70 13.18
N ASP A 507 4.95 -12.74 12.87
CA ASP A 507 5.96 -13.30 13.78
C ASP A 507 7.36 -12.70 13.67
N LEU A 508 7.66 -12.01 12.57
CA LEU A 508 8.95 -11.35 12.31
C LEU A 508 8.77 -9.88 11.88
N SER A 509 7.62 -9.28 12.17
CA SER A 509 7.32 -7.93 11.70
C SER A 509 8.35 -6.92 12.23
N MET A 510 8.75 -6.01 11.36
CA MET A 510 9.58 -4.85 11.72
C MET A 510 8.99 -4.10 12.93
N LEU A 511 7.66 -4.12 13.06
CA LEU A 511 6.94 -3.62 14.23
C LEU A 511 7.33 -4.31 15.53
N ARG A 512 7.33 -5.65 15.59
CA ARG A 512 7.73 -6.36 16.82
C ARG A 512 9.20 -6.12 17.14
N LEU A 513 10.05 -5.96 16.12
CA LEU A 513 11.46 -5.58 16.30
C LEU A 513 11.61 -4.18 16.92
N LEU A 514 10.85 -3.20 16.43
CA LEU A 514 10.87 -1.84 16.97
C LEU A 514 10.20 -1.77 18.35
N ALA A 515 9.08 -2.46 18.54
CA ALA A 515 8.40 -2.56 19.83
C ALA A 515 9.27 -3.26 20.89
N ALA A 516 10.03 -4.29 20.51
CA ALA A 516 11.01 -4.93 21.37
C ALA A 516 12.15 -3.98 21.74
N ARG A 517 12.63 -3.16 20.79
CA ARG A 517 13.62 -2.11 21.05
C ARG A 517 13.10 -1.05 22.03
N GLU A 518 11.81 -0.75 21.98
CA GLU A 518 11.12 0.13 22.94
C GLU A 518 10.86 -0.55 24.31
N GLY A 519 11.20 -1.84 24.47
CA GLY A 519 11.00 -2.59 25.71
C GLY A 519 9.60 -3.22 25.85
N HIS A 520 8.79 -3.20 24.79
CA HIS A 520 7.40 -3.66 24.80
C HIS A 520 7.08 -4.54 23.57
N PRO A 521 7.70 -5.74 23.42
CA PRO A 521 7.56 -6.58 22.22
C PRO A 521 6.13 -6.96 21.85
N ASP A 522 5.22 -6.99 22.83
CA ASP A 522 3.81 -7.38 22.65
C ASP A 522 2.87 -6.18 22.43
N ARG A 523 3.38 -4.95 22.51
CA ARG A 523 2.57 -3.72 22.38
C ARG A 523 3.14 -2.82 21.30
N VAL A 524 2.41 -2.70 20.21
CA VAL A 524 2.68 -1.68 19.20
C VAL A 524 2.14 -0.35 19.71
N THR A 525 3.01 0.64 19.91
CA THR A 525 2.62 2.00 20.32
C THR A 525 2.54 2.93 19.11
N VAL A 526 2.05 4.16 19.31
CA VAL A 526 2.10 5.16 18.24
C VAL A 526 3.55 5.60 17.96
N VAL A 527 4.42 5.55 18.97
CA VAL A 527 5.86 5.77 18.82
C VAL A 527 6.45 4.70 17.91
N THR A 528 6.13 3.42 18.13
CA THR A 528 6.56 2.32 17.27
C THR A 528 6.15 2.53 15.81
N LEU A 529 4.92 3.01 15.59
CA LEU A 529 4.43 3.30 14.24
C LEU A 529 5.18 4.48 13.60
N ALA A 530 5.42 5.55 14.36
CA ALA A 530 6.18 6.71 13.90
C ALA A 530 7.62 6.34 13.56
N ASP A 531 8.28 5.54 14.40
CA ASP A 531 9.63 5.02 14.19
C ASP A 531 9.71 4.09 12.99
N THR A 532 8.69 3.24 12.79
CA THR A 532 8.59 2.39 11.59
C THR A 532 8.50 3.22 10.32
N LEU A 533 7.66 4.26 10.31
CA LEU A 533 7.52 5.18 9.18
C LEU A 533 8.79 5.99 8.95
N ALA A 534 9.43 6.48 10.01
CA ALA A 534 10.69 7.21 9.93
C ALA A 534 11.82 6.31 9.40
N LEU A 535 11.90 5.07 9.87
CA LEU A 535 12.83 4.06 9.37
C LEU A 535 12.56 3.77 7.89
N HIS A 536 11.31 3.60 7.48
CA HIS A 536 10.95 3.38 6.09
C HIS A 536 11.42 4.53 5.18
N VAL A 537 11.10 5.77 5.56
CA VAL A 537 11.51 6.96 4.82
C VAL A 537 13.04 7.08 4.77
N ARG A 538 13.73 6.77 5.87
CA ARG A 538 15.19 6.78 5.93
C ARG A 538 15.82 5.71 5.03
N VAL A 539 15.32 4.47 5.07
CA VAL A 539 15.77 3.38 4.21
C VAL A 539 15.59 3.78 2.74
N LEU A 540 14.44 4.34 2.36
CA LEU A 540 14.23 4.84 1.01
C LEU A 540 15.18 6.00 0.64
N ALA A 541 15.43 6.93 1.56
CA ALA A 541 16.35 8.04 1.31
C ALA A 541 17.80 7.55 1.11
N ASP A 542 18.23 6.55 1.89
CA ASP A 542 19.58 6.01 1.85
C ASP A 542 19.80 5.07 0.66
N GLN A 543 18.83 4.20 0.36
CA GLN A 543 18.97 3.12 -0.63
C GLN A 543 18.41 3.48 -2.01
N ALA A 544 17.33 4.25 -2.06
CA ALA A 544 16.61 4.55 -3.29
C ALA A 544 16.03 5.97 -3.29
N PRO A 545 16.85 7.02 -3.16
CA PRO A 545 16.39 8.41 -3.01
C PRO A 545 15.50 8.86 -4.17
N TYR A 546 15.64 8.25 -5.36
CA TYR A 546 14.78 8.49 -6.52
C TYR A 546 13.30 8.17 -6.26
N LEU A 547 12.99 7.23 -5.35
CA LEU A 547 11.61 6.88 -4.97
C LEU A 547 10.93 7.94 -4.11
N LEU A 548 11.69 8.82 -3.47
CA LEU A 548 11.15 10.01 -2.78
C LEU A 548 11.22 11.24 -3.69
N ALA A 549 12.33 11.40 -4.40
CA ALA A 549 12.58 12.57 -5.25
C ALA A 549 11.59 12.66 -6.42
N ALA A 550 11.31 11.54 -7.10
CA ALA A 550 10.43 11.54 -8.26
C ALA A 550 8.97 11.87 -7.89
N PRO A 551 8.35 11.27 -6.84
CA PRO A 551 7.04 11.70 -6.36
C PRO A 551 7.01 13.15 -5.89
N LEU A 552 8.04 13.64 -5.19
CA LEU A 552 8.12 15.04 -4.79
C LEU A 552 8.15 15.98 -6.01
N ALA A 553 9.01 15.70 -7.00
CA ALA A 553 9.06 16.47 -8.24
C ALA A 553 7.72 16.42 -8.99
N ALA A 554 7.10 15.24 -9.07
CA ALA A 554 5.80 15.05 -9.70
C ALA A 554 4.70 15.84 -8.97
N ALA A 555 4.71 15.87 -7.64
CA ALA A 555 3.75 16.62 -6.82
C ALA A 555 3.75 18.12 -7.11
N LEU A 556 4.87 18.68 -7.55
CA LEU A 556 5.01 20.11 -7.88
C LEU A 556 4.44 20.46 -9.26
N PHE A 557 4.00 19.48 -10.08
CA PHE A 557 3.49 19.72 -11.44
C PHE A 557 2.39 20.80 -11.55
N PRO A 558 1.39 20.91 -10.64
CA PRO A 558 0.38 21.97 -10.71
C PRO A 558 0.95 23.37 -10.48
N LEU A 559 2.07 23.50 -9.76
CA LEU A 559 2.68 24.79 -9.44
C LEU A 559 3.29 25.47 -10.67
N VAL A 560 3.71 24.68 -11.65
CA VAL A 560 4.20 25.18 -12.95
C VAL A 560 3.09 25.98 -13.65
N ALA A 561 1.82 25.64 -13.44
CA ALA A 561 0.69 26.38 -13.97
C ALA A 561 0.45 27.72 -13.23
N THR A 562 0.89 27.87 -11.99
CA THR A 562 0.61 29.00 -11.09
C THR A 562 1.87 29.83 -10.75
N GLY A 563 2.54 30.36 -11.78
CA GLY A 563 3.87 30.98 -11.63
C GLY A 563 3.97 32.11 -10.59
N ALA A 564 2.93 32.94 -10.42
CA ALA A 564 2.97 34.04 -9.45
C ALA A 564 2.98 33.55 -7.98
N THR A 565 2.13 32.57 -7.64
CA THR A 565 2.08 32.00 -6.29
C THR A 565 3.28 31.11 -6.01
N ALA A 566 3.78 30.40 -7.03
CA ALA A 566 5.03 29.64 -6.94
C ALA A 566 6.23 30.54 -6.60
N ARG A 567 6.36 31.71 -7.23
CA ARG A 567 7.40 32.69 -6.89
C ARG A 567 7.33 33.18 -5.44
N ARG A 568 6.12 33.33 -4.89
CA ARG A 568 5.96 33.70 -3.46
C ARG A 568 6.44 32.57 -2.54
N ALA A 569 6.09 31.32 -2.84
CA ALA A 569 6.56 30.16 -2.09
C ALA A 569 8.09 30.03 -2.11
N LEU A 570 8.71 30.21 -3.29
CA LEU A 570 10.17 30.23 -3.44
C LEU A 570 10.82 31.33 -2.57
N ARG A 571 10.25 32.53 -2.54
CA ARG A 571 10.77 33.63 -1.69
C ARG A 571 10.69 33.33 -0.20
N VAL A 572 9.58 32.74 0.27
CA VAL A 572 9.42 32.36 1.69
C VAL A 572 10.38 31.24 2.06
N GLY A 573 10.49 30.21 1.21
CA GLY A 573 11.47 29.13 1.39
C GLY A 573 12.91 29.64 1.37
N ALA A 574 13.24 30.56 0.47
CA ALA A 574 14.57 31.16 0.40
C ALA A 574 14.90 31.96 1.67
N ALA A 575 13.99 32.81 2.13
CA ALA A 575 14.20 33.62 3.33
C ALA A 575 14.38 32.74 4.58
N THR A 576 13.53 31.73 4.77
CA THR A 576 13.62 30.79 5.90
C THR A 576 14.88 29.95 5.86
N GLY A 577 15.26 29.42 4.69
CA GLY A 577 16.50 28.65 4.50
C GLY A 577 17.76 29.47 4.79
N ILE A 578 17.83 30.72 4.32
CA ILE A 578 18.99 31.60 4.57
C ILE A 578 19.12 31.92 6.06
N VAL A 579 18.02 32.32 6.73
CA VAL A 579 18.03 32.63 8.16
C VAL A 579 18.48 31.42 8.99
N ALA A 580 17.97 30.22 8.67
CA ALA A 580 18.38 28.99 9.34
C ALA A 580 19.83 28.61 9.08
N ALA A 581 20.32 28.75 7.83
CA ALA A 581 21.70 28.45 7.47
C ALA A 581 22.69 29.33 8.24
N VAL A 582 22.32 30.58 8.53
CA VAL A 582 23.12 31.50 9.36
C VAL A 582 23.04 31.16 10.86
N ALA A 583 21.88 30.70 11.35
CA ALA A 583 21.69 30.38 12.76
C ALA A 583 22.27 29.01 13.18
N LEU A 584 22.29 28.03 12.27
CA LEU A 584 22.70 26.65 12.55
C LEU A 584 24.12 26.52 13.14
N PRO A 585 25.15 27.24 12.64
CA PRO A 585 26.49 27.21 13.23
C PRO A 585 26.52 27.64 14.69
N VAL A 586 25.65 28.58 15.11
CA VAL A 586 25.56 29.06 16.49
C VAL A 586 24.99 27.97 17.41
N VAL A 587 23.97 27.25 16.95
CA VAL A 587 23.38 26.12 17.68
C VAL A 587 24.40 24.98 17.83
N VAL A 588 25.14 24.69 16.77
CA VAL A 588 26.16 23.63 16.76
C VAL A 588 27.33 23.98 17.67
N ALA A 589 27.77 25.24 17.67
CA ALA A 589 28.78 25.73 18.60
C ALA A 589 28.29 25.64 20.06
N GLY A 590 27.03 26.00 20.33
CA GLY A 590 26.42 25.85 21.66
C GLY A 590 26.35 24.39 22.12
N ALA A 591 25.97 23.47 21.22
CA ALA A 591 25.95 22.04 21.50
C ALA A 591 27.35 21.47 21.74
N ALA A 592 28.36 21.90 20.97
CA ALA A 592 29.76 21.53 21.18
C ALA A 592 30.32 22.06 22.51
N VAL A 593 29.88 23.23 22.96
CA VAL A 593 30.23 23.74 24.30
C VAL A 593 29.57 22.91 25.40
N ALA A 594 28.29 22.58 25.26
CA ALA A 594 27.58 21.71 26.19
C ALA A 594 28.16 20.28 26.22
N ALA A 595 28.73 19.82 25.11
CA ALA A 595 29.38 18.53 24.97
C ALA A 595 30.65 18.36 25.80
N ARG A 596 31.27 19.47 26.22
CA ARG A 596 32.47 19.46 27.07
C ARG A 596 32.15 19.17 28.53
N ASP A 597 30.88 19.00 28.86
CA ASP A 597 30.45 18.53 30.18
C ASP A 597 30.82 17.04 30.34
N PRO A 598 31.71 16.67 31.28
CA PRO A 598 32.19 15.30 31.47
C PRO A 598 31.08 14.30 31.85
N GLY A 599 29.88 14.77 32.19
CA GLY A 599 28.73 13.91 32.50
C GLY A 599 28.03 13.28 31.29
N LEU A 600 28.26 13.77 30.06
CA LEU A 600 27.61 13.26 28.84
C LEU A 600 28.54 12.29 28.11
N GLY A 601 28.27 10.99 28.21
CA GLY A 601 29.07 9.96 27.53
C GLY A 601 29.15 10.15 26.00
N PRO A 602 30.26 9.74 25.34
CA PRO A 602 30.47 9.94 23.90
C PRO A 602 29.37 9.37 23.00
N ALA A 603 28.69 8.30 23.44
CA ALA A 603 27.56 7.70 22.74
C ALA A 603 26.28 8.55 22.85
N ALA A 604 26.01 9.12 24.03
CA ALA A 604 24.91 10.06 24.23
C ALA A 604 25.14 11.33 23.40
N LEU A 605 26.39 11.80 23.35
CA LEU A 605 26.76 12.95 22.54
C LEU A 605 26.62 12.69 21.03
N ARG A 606 27.08 11.54 20.54
CA ARG A 606 26.93 11.16 19.13
C ARG A 606 25.46 10.96 18.76
N GLY A 607 24.64 10.38 19.65
CA GLY A 607 23.19 10.29 19.48
C GLY A 607 22.49 11.65 19.52
N LEU A 608 22.93 12.56 20.40
CA LEU A 608 22.45 13.94 20.45
C LEU A 608 22.79 14.66 19.15
N VAL A 609 24.03 14.58 18.67
CA VAL A 609 24.49 15.26 17.45
C VAL A 609 23.87 14.67 16.19
N GLU A 610 23.84 13.35 16.02
CA GLU A 610 23.25 12.72 14.83
C GLU A 610 21.72 12.84 14.80
N GLY A 611 21.06 12.85 15.97
CA GLY A 611 19.61 13.06 16.07
C GLY A 611 19.19 14.54 16.01
N HIS A 612 19.95 15.45 16.62
CA HIS A 612 19.61 16.87 16.74
C HIS A 612 20.19 17.76 15.63
N THR A 613 21.08 17.30 14.76
CA THR A 613 21.49 18.11 13.58
C THR A 613 20.44 18.08 12.46
N LEU A 614 19.63 17.03 12.41
CA LEU A 614 18.58 16.84 11.40
C LEU A 614 17.21 17.37 11.86
N LEU A 615 16.97 17.49 13.17
CA LEU A 615 15.74 18.04 13.74
C LEU A 615 15.52 19.54 13.40
N PRO A 616 16.51 20.44 13.53
CA PRO A 616 16.39 21.84 13.12
C PRO A 616 16.05 22.00 11.64
N VAL A 617 16.59 21.14 10.78
CA VAL A 617 16.27 21.11 9.34
C VAL A 617 14.77 20.86 9.15
N THR A 618 14.25 19.81 9.78
CA THR A 618 12.83 19.47 9.75
C THR A 618 11.95 20.60 10.31
N LEU A 619 12.36 21.26 11.41
CA LEU A 619 11.61 22.35 12.02
C LEU A 619 11.57 23.61 11.13
N VAL A 620 12.69 23.97 10.50
CA VAL A 620 12.78 25.12 9.58
C VAL A 620 11.90 24.89 8.36
N GLU A 621 12.00 23.72 7.76
CA GLU A 621 11.20 23.35 6.60
C GLU A 621 9.70 23.29 6.94
N ALA A 622 9.35 22.72 8.10
CA ALA A 622 7.97 22.71 8.61
C ALA A 622 7.46 24.13 8.81
N THR A 623 8.27 25.02 9.39
CA THR A 623 7.92 26.44 9.58
C THR A 623 7.68 27.14 8.24
N ALA A 624 8.55 26.93 7.26
CA ALA A 624 8.39 27.48 5.91
C ALA A 624 7.09 26.97 5.25
N ALA A 625 6.82 25.67 5.35
CA ALA A 625 5.62 25.06 4.79
C ALA A 625 4.34 25.58 5.46
N VAL A 626 4.32 25.62 6.80
CA VAL A 626 3.18 26.12 7.59
C VAL A 626 2.93 27.61 7.30
N ALA A 627 3.98 28.45 7.28
CA ALA A 627 3.85 29.88 6.99
C ALA A 627 3.25 30.13 5.59
N VAL A 628 3.61 29.32 4.60
CA VAL A 628 3.02 29.39 3.26
C VAL A 628 1.56 28.93 3.27
N VAL A 629 1.26 27.78 3.89
CA VAL A 629 -0.09 27.20 3.89
C VAL A 629 -1.09 28.01 4.72
N ALA A 630 -0.64 28.69 5.78
CA ALA A 630 -1.46 29.62 6.57
C ALA A 630 -1.92 30.85 5.76
N GLY A 631 -1.26 31.15 4.62
CA GLY A 631 -1.67 32.22 3.73
C GLY A 631 -3.01 31.90 3.01
N PRO A 632 -3.97 32.85 2.93
CA PRO A 632 -5.35 32.60 2.50
C PRO A 632 -5.55 32.15 1.03
N ARG A 633 -4.48 31.87 0.28
CA ARG A 633 -4.52 31.52 -1.16
C ARG A 633 -3.49 30.47 -1.60
N LEU A 634 -2.73 29.89 -0.67
CA LEU A 634 -1.63 28.98 -1.01
C LEU A 634 -2.01 27.54 -0.63
N SER A 635 -1.73 26.61 -1.53
CA SER A 635 -2.02 25.18 -1.33
C SER A 635 -0.86 24.48 -0.61
N ILE A 636 -1.12 23.28 -0.07
CA ILE A 636 -0.09 22.42 0.56
C ILE A 636 1.17 22.25 -0.32
N TRP A 637 1.00 22.21 -1.65
CA TRP A 637 2.10 22.07 -2.61
C TRP A 637 3.01 23.29 -2.67
N HIS A 638 2.45 24.49 -2.44
CA HIS A 638 3.27 25.69 -2.28
C HIS A 638 4.08 25.60 -0.97
N GLY A 639 3.51 25.02 0.08
CA GLY A 639 4.24 24.70 1.31
C GLY A 639 5.40 23.73 1.06
N THR A 640 5.16 22.64 0.33
CA THR A 640 6.22 21.69 -0.09
C THR A 640 7.32 22.38 -0.89
N LEU A 641 6.98 23.27 -1.84
CA LEU A 641 7.96 24.03 -2.61
C LEU A 641 8.81 24.94 -1.71
N ALA A 642 8.20 25.59 -0.72
CA ALA A 642 8.91 26.42 0.24
C ALA A 642 9.84 25.60 1.14
N ALA A 643 9.37 24.46 1.66
CA ALA A 643 10.18 23.51 2.42
C ALA A 643 11.39 23.03 1.61
N LEU A 644 11.18 22.55 0.37
CA LEU A 644 12.26 22.12 -0.51
C LEU A 644 13.28 23.24 -0.78
N THR A 645 12.81 24.47 -0.99
CA THR A 645 13.71 25.61 -1.21
C THR A 645 14.52 25.93 0.05
N ALA A 646 13.91 25.85 1.22
CA ALA A 646 14.60 26.02 2.49
C ALA A 646 15.65 24.92 2.72
N GLY A 647 15.28 23.66 2.49
CA GLY A 647 16.17 22.49 2.63
C GLY A 647 17.38 22.55 1.69
N VAL A 648 17.20 22.93 0.43
CA VAL A 648 18.32 23.12 -0.54
C VAL A 648 19.33 24.14 -0.03
N LEU A 649 18.87 25.24 0.55
CA LEU A 649 19.74 26.30 1.06
C LEU A 649 20.36 25.97 2.41
N LEU A 650 19.71 25.13 3.21
CA LEU A 650 20.18 24.71 4.53
C LEU A 650 21.18 23.55 4.46
N ALA A 651 21.11 22.69 3.44
CA ALA A 651 21.96 21.51 3.32
C ALA A 651 23.48 21.81 3.38
N PRO A 652 24.03 22.85 2.72
CA PRO A 652 25.45 23.20 2.85
C PRO A 652 25.85 23.53 4.29
N ALA A 653 24.98 24.22 5.05
CA ALA A 653 25.23 24.57 6.45
C ALA A 653 25.23 23.34 7.36
N VAL A 654 24.35 22.36 7.11
CA VAL A 654 24.32 21.07 7.83
C VAL A 654 25.60 20.28 7.57
N LEU A 655 26.08 20.26 6.32
CA LEU A 655 27.35 19.62 5.98
C LEU A 655 28.53 20.30 6.66
N ALA A 656 28.57 21.64 6.63
CA ALA A 656 29.61 22.42 7.32
C ALA A 656 29.60 22.17 8.83
N ALA A 657 28.42 22.14 9.45
CA ALA A 657 28.25 21.80 10.87
C ALA A 657 28.81 20.39 11.19
N GLY A 658 28.50 19.39 10.37
CA GLY A 658 29.03 18.03 10.55
C GLY A 658 30.55 17.98 10.47
N VAL A 659 31.16 18.74 9.56
CA VAL A 659 32.63 18.86 9.45
C VAL A 659 33.21 19.54 10.69
N LEU A 660 32.64 20.66 11.14
CA LEU A 660 33.09 21.39 12.33
C LEU A 660 33.04 20.51 13.59
N LEU A 661 31.98 19.70 13.75
CA LEU A 661 31.85 18.76 14.86
C LEU A 661 32.88 17.62 14.80
N SER A 662 33.27 17.18 13.59
CA SER A 662 34.32 16.17 13.44
C SER A 662 35.71 16.70 13.83
N CYS A 663 35.97 17.99 13.62
CA CYS A 663 37.23 18.64 13.99
C CYS A 663 37.48 18.68 15.50
N ASP A 664 36.43 18.83 16.32
CA ASP A 664 36.56 18.96 17.79
C ASP A 664 36.86 17.60 18.48
N SER A 665 36.77 16.48 17.75
CA SER A 665 37.02 15.14 18.28
C SER A 665 38.51 14.76 18.45
N GLY A 666 39.44 15.68 18.15
CA GLY A 666 40.89 15.46 18.28
C GLY A 666 41.52 14.58 17.19
N ALA A 667 40.70 13.92 16.35
CA ALA A 667 41.16 13.04 15.26
C ALA A 667 41.53 13.77 13.95
N GLY A 668 41.56 15.11 13.97
CA GLY A 668 41.72 15.96 12.78
C GLY A 668 40.41 16.17 12.01
N CYS A 669 40.35 17.26 11.24
CA CYS A 669 39.18 17.58 10.41
C CYS A 669 39.09 16.63 9.22
N ALA A 670 38.34 15.54 9.34
CA ALA A 670 38.00 14.71 8.20
C ALA A 670 36.88 15.38 7.38
N GLY A 671 37.07 15.48 6.07
CA GLY A 671 35.99 15.90 5.16
C GLY A 671 34.79 14.94 5.28
N PRO A 672 33.57 15.42 4.96
CA PRO A 672 32.39 14.58 5.08
C PRO A 672 32.48 13.45 4.06
N GLY A 673 32.41 12.20 4.52
CA GLY A 673 32.38 11.05 3.62
C GLY A 673 31.16 11.10 2.69
N ARG A 674 31.23 10.43 1.53
CA ARG A 674 30.11 10.37 0.57
C ARG A 674 28.78 9.96 1.21
N ALA A 675 28.80 9.06 2.18
CA ALA A 675 27.62 8.63 2.92
C ALA A 675 27.02 9.73 3.80
N ALA A 676 27.85 10.56 4.45
CA ALA A 676 27.37 11.70 5.25
C ALA A 676 26.75 12.78 4.36
N VAL A 677 27.36 13.03 3.19
CA VAL A 677 26.82 13.95 2.18
C VAL A 677 25.47 13.47 1.65
N ALA A 678 25.39 12.20 1.27
CA ALA A 678 24.15 11.59 0.79
C ALA A 678 23.06 11.62 1.86
N ARG A 679 23.39 11.34 3.13
CA ARG A 679 22.44 11.37 4.25
C ARG A 679 21.90 12.78 4.53
N ALA A 680 22.77 13.79 4.59
CA ALA A 680 22.34 15.17 4.84
C ALA A 680 21.49 15.72 3.69
N LEU A 681 21.89 15.46 2.43
CA LEU A 681 21.10 15.83 1.26
C LEU A 681 19.79 15.05 1.19
N GLY A 682 19.80 13.74 1.47
CA GLY A 682 18.61 12.92 1.53
C GLY A 682 17.63 13.43 2.58
N HIS A 683 18.12 13.78 3.77
CA HIS A 683 17.27 14.33 4.83
C HIS A 683 16.66 15.68 4.43
N ALA A 684 17.47 16.66 4.01
CA ALA A 684 17.01 18.01 3.68
C ALA A 684 16.15 18.08 2.39
N LEU A 685 16.36 17.18 1.43
CA LEU A 685 15.65 17.22 0.15
C LEU A 685 14.46 16.27 0.08
N LEU A 686 14.42 15.23 0.92
CA LEU A 686 13.43 14.16 0.81
C LEU A 686 12.67 13.94 2.13
N VAL A 687 13.38 13.75 3.23
CA VAL A 687 12.77 13.40 4.53
C VAL A 687 12.06 14.60 5.14
N ALA A 688 12.78 15.68 5.39
CA ALA A 688 12.27 16.89 6.03
C ALA A 688 11.13 17.55 5.23
N PRO A 689 11.14 17.61 3.88
CA PRO A 689 10.03 18.22 3.12
C PRO A 689 8.74 17.40 3.19
N VAL A 690 8.85 16.07 3.30
CA VAL A 690 7.70 15.18 3.51
C VAL A 690 7.06 15.45 4.87
N PHE A 691 7.86 15.47 5.94
CA PHE A 691 7.38 15.80 7.29
C PHE A 691 6.82 17.23 7.37
N ALA A 692 7.48 18.21 6.76
CA ALA A 692 7.01 19.58 6.67
C ALA A 692 5.66 19.71 5.96
N THR A 693 5.47 18.97 4.87
CA THR A 693 4.21 18.94 4.12
C THR A 693 3.08 18.32 4.95
N LEU A 694 3.38 17.22 5.66
CA LEU A 694 2.43 16.59 6.58
C LEU A 694 2.04 17.54 7.71
N ALA A 695 3.02 18.18 8.37
CA ALA A 695 2.79 19.17 9.41
C ALA A 695 1.93 20.34 8.92
N ALA A 696 2.21 20.87 7.73
CA ALA A 696 1.42 21.94 7.13
C ALA A 696 0.00 21.51 6.77
N ALA A 697 -0.19 20.28 6.30
CA ALA A 697 -1.52 19.72 6.02
C ALA A 697 -2.33 19.53 7.31
N LEU A 698 -1.69 19.02 8.37
CA LEU A 698 -2.30 18.86 9.71
C LEU A 698 -2.67 20.22 10.31
N GLY A 699 -1.76 21.18 10.28
CA GLY A 699 -2.00 22.55 10.73
C GLY A 699 -3.19 23.18 10.01
N ALA A 700 -3.24 23.07 8.67
CA ALA A 700 -4.36 23.58 7.88
C ALA A 700 -5.69 22.90 8.22
N ALA A 701 -5.69 21.58 8.44
CA ALA A 701 -6.87 20.84 8.83
C ALA A 701 -7.37 21.26 10.22
N ALA A 702 -6.47 21.43 11.18
CA ALA A 702 -6.78 21.93 12.53
C ALA A 702 -7.36 23.34 12.47
N THR A 703 -6.73 24.27 11.74
CA THR A 703 -7.25 25.64 11.56
C THR A 703 -8.64 25.64 10.92
N ALA A 704 -8.86 24.80 9.90
CA ALA A 704 -10.17 24.70 9.25
C ALA A 704 -11.24 24.10 10.19
N ALA A 705 -10.88 23.13 11.03
CA ALA A 705 -11.78 22.56 12.03
C ALA A 705 -12.16 23.58 13.11
N LEU A 706 -11.17 24.33 13.62
CA LEU A 706 -11.38 25.41 14.59
C LEU A 706 -12.25 26.54 14.01
N ALA A 707 -12.02 26.95 12.76
CA ALA A 707 -12.88 27.90 12.06
C ALA A 707 -14.30 27.35 11.83
N GLY A 708 -14.42 26.05 11.56
CA GLY A 708 -15.69 25.35 11.37
C GLY A 708 -16.54 25.25 12.63
N LEU A 709 -15.91 25.09 13.81
CA LEU A 709 -16.58 25.09 15.12
C LEU A 709 -17.37 26.38 15.39
N GLY A 710 -16.94 27.52 14.85
CA GLY A 710 -17.69 28.77 14.95
C GLY A 710 -18.89 28.90 14.00
N SER A 711 -19.08 27.97 13.05
CA SER A 711 -20.02 28.15 11.92
C SER A 711 -21.29 27.27 11.94
N GLY A 712 -21.48 26.44 12.99
CA GLY A 712 -22.72 25.69 13.22
C GLY A 712 -23.08 24.60 12.19
N ARG A 713 -22.23 24.32 11.19
CA ARG A 713 -22.46 23.26 10.18
C ARG A 713 -21.40 22.16 10.31
N TRP A 714 -21.75 21.07 10.97
CA TRP A 714 -20.96 19.83 11.07
C TRP A 714 -21.68 18.68 10.35
N PRO A 715 -20.97 17.78 9.63
CA PRO A 715 -20.58 16.53 10.32
C PRO A 715 -19.32 15.76 9.83
N ALA A 716 -18.56 16.15 8.79
CA ALA A 716 -17.56 15.24 8.19
C ALA A 716 -16.08 15.66 8.34
N SER A 717 -15.77 16.95 8.25
CA SER A 717 -14.38 17.45 8.30
C SER A 717 -13.78 17.42 9.70
N ALA A 718 -14.63 17.48 10.72
CA ALA A 718 -14.18 17.60 12.08
C ALA A 718 -14.03 16.25 12.80
N THR A 719 -14.69 15.20 12.33
CA THR A 719 -14.39 13.81 12.74
C THR A 719 -12.98 13.43 12.29
N ALA A 720 -12.57 13.81 11.07
CA ALA A 720 -11.21 13.58 10.59
C ALA A 720 -10.18 14.41 11.37
N ALA A 721 -10.48 15.68 11.69
CA ALA A 721 -9.60 16.52 12.50
C ALA A 721 -9.51 16.02 13.95
N ALA A 722 -10.61 15.54 14.54
CA ALA A 722 -10.64 14.99 15.89
C ALA A 722 -9.88 13.65 15.98
N VAL A 723 -9.96 12.79 14.97
CA VAL A 723 -9.15 11.56 14.91
C VAL A 723 -7.66 11.90 14.78
N LEU A 724 -7.30 12.88 13.93
CA LEU A 724 -5.90 13.30 13.77
C LEU A 724 -5.34 14.00 15.01
N LEU A 725 -6.12 14.87 15.66
CA LEU A 725 -5.76 15.52 16.92
C LEU A 725 -5.73 14.51 18.07
N GLY A 726 -6.64 13.53 18.09
CA GLY A 726 -6.66 12.44 19.07
C GLY A 726 -5.43 11.54 18.93
N LEU A 727 -4.99 11.24 17.71
CA LEU A 727 -3.74 10.51 17.46
C LEU A 727 -2.51 11.33 17.87
N ALA A 728 -2.46 12.62 17.54
CA ALA A 728 -1.36 13.50 17.95
C ALA A 728 -1.32 13.71 19.48
N ALA A 729 -2.47 13.87 20.12
CA ALA A 729 -2.58 13.95 21.58
C ALA A 729 -2.19 12.62 22.22
N ALA A 730 -2.62 11.48 21.67
CA ALA A 730 -2.20 10.17 22.16
C ALA A 730 -0.69 9.95 22.06
N VAL A 731 0.00 10.48 21.04
CA VAL A 731 1.48 10.48 20.97
C VAL A 731 2.08 11.28 22.12
N VAL A 732 1.53 12.47 22.41
CA VAL A 732 2.04 13.36 23.46
C VAL A 732 1.70 12.86 24.87
N THR A 733 0.60 12.12 25.04
CA THR A 733 0.13 11.62 26.34
C THR A 733 0.46 10.16 26.61
N ALA A 734 0.91 9.39 25.60
CA ALA A 734 1.37 8.00 25.79
C ALA A 734 2.72 7.95 26.51
N ASP A 735 3.52 9.02 26.41
CA ASP A 735 4.44 9.38 27.49
C ASP A 735 3.61 9.89 28.67
N GLY A 736 2.98 8.96 29.40
CA GLY A 736 2.45 9.28 30.71
C GLY A 736 3.55 9.99 31.49
N PRO A 737 3.24 11.07 32.25
CA PRO A 737 4.25 11.95 32.84
C PRO A 737 5.32 11.07 33.46
N GLY A 738 6.46 10.99 32.79
CA GLY A 738 7.56 10.15 33.21
C GLY A 738 7.77 10.53 34.66
N SER A 739 7.46 9.60 35.57
CA SER A 739 7.67 9.84 37.00
C SER A 739 9.06 10.42 37.08
N PRO A 740 9.21 11.67 37.57
CA PRO A 740 10.45 12.42 37.44
C PRO A 740 11.56 11.44 37.76
N THR A 741 12.49 11.27 36.82
CA THR A 741 13.64 10.40 36.97
C THR A 741 14.45 10.99 38.11
N VAL A 742 14.02 10.69 39.34
CA VAL A 742 14.84 10.76 40.53
C VAL A 742 16.10 10.03 40.10
N PRO A 743 17.28 10.67 40.18
CA PRO A 743 18.53 10.00 39.86
C PRO A 743 18.56 8.76 40.74
N VAL A 744 18.21 7.62 40.16
CA VAL A 744 18.26 6.36 40.86
C VAL A 744 19.75 6.10 40.96
N ASP A 745 20.25 6.16 42.19
CA ASP A 745 21.58 5.71 42.53
C ASP A 745 21.69 4.28 41.97
N ARG A 746 22.52 4.11 40.93
CA ARG A 746 22.64 2.87 40.16
C ARG A 746 24.08 2.42 40.28
N ASP A 747 24.28 1.25 40.84
CA ASP A 747 25.59 0.63 40.80
C ASP A 747 25.90 0.18 39.38
N SER A 748 26.88 0.84 38.75
CA SER A 748 27.36 0.55 37.40
C SER A 748 27.79 -0.91 37.22
N CYS A 749 28.11 -1.60 38.33
CA CYS A 749 28.52 -2.99 38.30
C CYS A 749 27.39 -3.90 37.80
N LEU A 750 26.12 -3.61 38.11
CA LEU A 750 24.99 -4.41 37.64
C LEU A 750 24.80 -4.28 36.12
N VAL A 751 25.12 -3.14 35.51
CA VAL A 751 24.85 -2.88 34.09
C VAL A 751 25.68 -3.82 33.19
N GLY A 752 24.99 -4.60 32.37
CA GLY A 752 25.59 -5.61 31.49
C GLY A 752 24.67 -6.81 31.28
N VAL A 753 25.15 -7.78 30.50
CA VAL A 753 24.50 -9.09 30.33
C VAL A 753 25.20 -10.09 31.25
N TRP A 754 24.41 -10.76 32.05
CA TRP A 754 24.84 -11.68 33.10
C TRP A 754 24.21 -13.04 32.86
N ARG A 755 25.01 -14.10 32.87
CA ARG A 755 24.52 -15.47 32.72
C ARG A 755 24.63 -16.19 34.04
N LEU A 756 23.55 -16.82 34.49
CA LEU A 756 23.55 -17.61 35.71
C LEU A 756 24.59 -18.74 35.56
N ALA A 757 25.54 -18.79 36.47
CA ALA A 757 26.56 -19.83 36.54
C ALA A 757 26.22 -20.88 37.60
N ALA A 758 25.66 -20.44 38.73
CA ALA A 758 25.17 -21.32 39.79
C ALA A 758 23.99 -20.67 40.51
N GLY A 759 22.93 -21.43 40.75
CA GLY A 759 21.79 -21.03 41.58
C GLY A 759 21.62 -22.03 42.73
N ARG A 760 21.34 -21.53 43.93
CA ARG A 760 20.99 -22.33 45.12
C ARG A 760 19.71 -21.79 45.71
N TYR A 761 18.71 -22.63 45.91
CA TYR A 761 17.40 -22.21 46.40
C TYR A 761 16.98 -23.13 47.54
N HIS A 762 16.64 -22.54 48.67
CA HIS A 762 16.05 -23.21 49.81
C HIS A 762 14.59 -22.77 49.92
N ALA A 763 13.66 -23.72 49.93
CA ALA A 763 12.24 -23.43 50.06
C ALA A 763 11.62 -24.24 51.18
N GLN A 764 10.78 -23.59 52.00
CA GLN A 764 9.91 -24.28 52.95
C GLN A 764 8.73 -24.88 52.20
N VAL A 765 8.46 -26.17 52.41
CA VAL A 765 7.42 -26.94 51.72
C VAL A 765 6.37 -27.38 52.74
N ALA A 766 5.26 -26.64 52.80
CA ALA A 766 4.11 -27.04 53.57
C ALA A 766 3.45 -28.30 52.97
N THR A 767 2.89 -29.17 53.83
CA THR A 767 2.19 -30.40 53.40
C THR A 767 1.04 -30.13 52.44
N ASN A 768 0.36 -28.99 52.62
CA ASN A 768 -0.75 -28.54 51.78
C ASN A 768 -0.32 -27.68 50.57
N SER A 769 0.97 -27.49 50.32
CA SER A 769 1.45 -26.82 49.10
C SER A 769 1.30 -27.73 47.87
N VAL A 770 1.35 -27.18 46.66
CA VAL A 770 1.32 -27.96 45.41
C VAL A 770 2.46 -28.98 45.40
N LEU A 771 3.68 -28.54 45.76
CA LEU A 771 4.86 -29.39 45.85
C LEU A 771 4.70 -30.48 46.93
N GLY A 772 4.19 -30.12 48.11
CA GLY A 772 3.97 -31.07 49.21
C GLY A 772 2.96 -32.17 48.87
N ARG A 773 1.89 -31.84 48.15
CA ARG A 773 0.93 -32.84 47.63
C ARG A 773 1.55 -33.73 46.55
N LEU A 774 2.34 -33.16 45.64
CA LEU A 774 3.00 -33.94 44.58
C LEU A 774 4.05 -34.91 45.14
N ALA A 775 4.79 -34.50 46.16
CA ALA A 775 5.84 -35.29 46.83
C ALA A 775 5.32 -36.15 48.00
N GLY A 776 3.99 -36.18 48.25
CA GLY A 776 3.38 -37.02 49.28
C GLY A 776 3.81 -36.71 50.71
N LEU A 777 4.04 -35.44 51.03
CA LEU A 777 4.53 -35.03 52.35
C LEU A 777 3.47 -35.22 53.46
N SER A 778 3.86 -35.89 54.54
CA SER A 778 3.04 -36.02 55.76
C SER A 778 3.38 -34.97 56.83
N THR A 779 4.56 -34.35 56.74
CA THR A 779 5.02 -33.26 57.62
C THR A 779 5.66 -32.15 56.79
N ALA A 780 5.59 -30.91 57.27
CA ALA A 780 6.25 -29.80 56.61
C ALA A 780 7.77 -30.01 56.67
N THR A 781 8.46 -29.74 55.57
CA THR A 781 9.90 -29.92 55.44
C THR A 781 10.45 -28.85 54.50
N SER A 782 11.75 -28.83 54.26
CA SER A 782 12.38 -27.95 53.27
C SER A 782 12.93 -28.74 52.09
N VAL A 783 13.14 -28.05 50.97
CA VAL A 783 13.82 -28.57 49.78
C VAL A 783 14.93 -27.61 49.37
N ASP A 784 16.10 -28.18 49.05
CA ASP A 784 17.20 -27.48 48.42
C ASP A 784 17.23 -27.81 46.93
N LEU A 785 17.19 -26.78 46.08
CA LEU A 785 17.29 -26.89 44.64
C LEU A 785 18.57 -26.20 44.16
N THR A 786 19.19 -26.74 43.11
CA THR A 786 20.38 -26.17 42.49
C THR A 786 20.22 -26.03 40.98
N SER A 787 20.77 -24.96 40.42
CA SER A 787 20.83 -24.71 38.97
C SER A 787 22.27 -24.44 38.56
N GLY A 788 22.66 -24.86 37.35
CA GLY A 788 24.01 -24.68 36.82
C GLY A 788 24.03 -23.84 35.54
N ALA A 789 25.23 -23.55 35.02
CA ALA A 789 25.42 -22.70 33.83
C ALA A 789 24.67 -23.17 32.56
N THR A 790 24.40 -24.46 32.45
CA THR A 790 23.67 -25.08 31.33
C THR A 790 22.16 -25.12 31.54
N THR A 791 21.68 -24.92 32.76
CA THR A 791 20.26 -24.93 33.14
C THR A 791 19.83 -23.60 33.75
N GLY A 792 20.62 -22.55 33.59
CA GLY A 792 20.35 -21.23 34.13
C GLY A 792 19.66 -20.30 33.14
N PHE A 793 19.53 -19.04 33.52
CA PHE A 793 18.97 -17.98 32.68
C PHE A 793 19.98 -16.85 32.49
N ALA A 794 19.65 -15.89 31.61
CA ALA A 794 20.44 -14.69 31.42
C ALA A 794 19.65 -13.45 31.80
N THR A 795 20.30 -12.48 32.42
CA THR A 795 19.73 -11.19 32.80
C THR A 795 20.48 -10.06 32.12
N ALA A 796 19.75 -9.17 31.45
CA ALA A 796 20.30 -7.95 30.86
C ALA A 796 19.89 -6.73 31.69
N TYR A 797 20.79 -6.22 32.53
CA TYR A 797 20.59 -4.98 33.28
C TYR A 797 21.01 -3.78 32.42
N ARG A 798 20.07 -2.86 32.19
CA ARG A 798 20.30 -1.66 31.39
C ARG A 798 20.57 -0.44 32.27
N ALA A 799 21.36 0.48 31.73
CA ALA A 799 21.69 1.72 32.39
C ALA A 799 20.47 2.61 32.68
N ASP A 800 19.33 2.38 32.01
CA ASP A 800 18.06 3.07 32.22
C ASP A 800 17.26 2.57 33.43
N GLY A 801 17.76 1.56 34.16
CA GLY A 801 17.11 0.98 35.33
C GLY A 801 16.07 -0.08 34.98
N THR A 802 16.05 -0.58 33.75
CA THR A 802 15.28 -1.78 33.36
C THR A 802 16.18 -3.01 33.35
N ALA A 803 15.59 -4.16 33.58
CA ALA A 803 16.23 -5.46 33.45
C ALA A 803 15.30 -6.45 32.76
N THR A 804 15.89 -7.41 32.07
CA THR A 804 15.16 -8.48 31.39
C THR A 804 15.83 -9.81 31.70
N ASP A 805 15.10 -10.70 32.37
CA ASP A 805 15.46 -12.10 32.58
C ASP A 805 14.93 -12.93 31.42
N LEU A 806 15.80 -13.75 30.83
CA LEU A 806 15.50 -14.65 29.73
C LEU A 806 15.66 -16.10 30.18
N TYR A 807 14.53 -16.76 30.42
CA TYR A 807 14.48 -18.16 30.82
C TYR A 807 14.40 -19.06 29.57
N ASP A 808 15.55 -19.36 28.96
CA ASP A 808 15.68 -20.33 27.84
C ASP A 808 15.76 -21.76 28.38
N LEU A 809 14.70 -22.16 29.12
CA LEU A 809 14.61 -23.42 29.87
C LEU A 809 15.53 -23.46 31.09
N SER A 810 15.25 -22.60 32.07
CA SER A 810 15.92 -22.67 33.37
C SER A 810 15.40 -23.88 34.16
N VAL A 811 16.30 -24.68 34.73
CA VAL A 811 15.98 -25.83 35.58
C VAL A 811 16.79 -25.73 36.86
N ALA A 812 16.09 -25.73 37.99
CA ALA A 812 16.66 -25.96 39.30
C ALA A 812 16.18 -27.31 39.84
N GLU A 813 17.09 -28.18 40.26
CA GLU A 813 16.80 -29.55 40.66
C GLU A 813 17.27 -29.89 42.07
N GLY A 814 16.56 -30.80 42.74
CA GLY A 814 16.87 -31.31 44.07
C GLY A 814 16.03 -32.54 44.43
N THR A 815 16.10 -32.96 45.68
CA THR A 815 15.36 -34.13 46.18
C THR A 815 14.48 -33.78 47.36
N LEU A 816 13.23 -34.25 47.35
CA LEU A 816 12.25 -34.03 48.42
C LEU A 816 11.53 -35.34 48.70
N ASN A 817 11.64 -35.85 49.93
CA ASN A 817 11.01 -37.11 50.35
C ASN A 817 11.33 -38.31 49.42
N GLY A 818 12.58 -38.37 48.93
CA GLY A 818 13.02 -39.40 47.98
C GLY A 818 12.61 -39.19 46.52
N HIS A 819 11.82 -38.16 46.21
CA HIS A 819 11.41 -37.79 44.85
C HIS A 819 12.35 -36.75 44.25
N THR A 820 12.56 -36.81 42.93
CA THR A 820 13.29 -35.77 42.20
C THR A 820 12.36 -34.60 41.94
N VAL A 821 12.74 -33.41 42.42
CA VAL A 821 11.99 -32.17 42.22
C VAL A 821 12.75 -31.30 41.23
N GLN A 822 12.07 -30.83 40.18
CA GLN A 822 12.60 -29.83 39.27
C GLN A 822 11.67 -28.63 39.20
N ARG A 823 12.23 -27.43 39.33
CA ARG A 823 11.57 -26.18 38.98
C ARG A 823 12.04 -25.79 37.59
N VAL A 824 11.13 -25.88 36.61
CA VAL A 824 11.39 -25.53 35.22
C VAL A 824 10.75 -24.19 34.93
N HIS A 825 11.53 -23.23 34.44
CA HIS A 825 11.05 -21.89 34.12
C HIS A 825 11.34 -21.59 32.65
N ARG A 826 10.33 -21.12 31.92
CA ARG A 826 10.44 -20.66 30.54
C ARG A 826 9.76 -19.32 30.39
N GLY A 827 10.27 -18.47 29.52
CA GLY A 827 9.65 -17.20 29.20
C GLY A 827 10.57 -16.02 29.44
N THR A 828 9.99 -14.85 29.66
CA THR A 828 10.75 -13.61 29.83
C THR A 828 10.10 -12.74 30.88
N GLN A 829 10.92 -12.21 31.78
CA GLN A 829 10.49 -11.31 32.83
C GLN A 829 11.21 -9.98 32.66
N THR A 830 10.45 -8.89 32.53
CA THR A 830 11.00 -7.53 32.44
C THR A 830 10.56 -6.73 33.65
N TYR A 831 11.48 -6.02 34.29
CA TYR A 831 11.17 -5.25 35.49
C TYR A 831 12.08 -4.02 35.60
N ARG A 832 11.70 -3.09 36.48
CA ARG A 832 12.55 -1.98 36.89
C ARG A 832 13.36 -2.39 38.10
N TRP A 833 14.64 -2.01 38.12
CA TRP A 833 15.51 -2.28 39.24
C TRP A 833 16.09 -1.00 39.83
N THR A 834 16.34 -1.03 41.14
CA THR A 834 17.13 -0.02 41.84
C THR A 834 18.16 -0.72 42.73
N ALA A 835 19.34 -0.12 42.90
CA ALA A 835 20.41 -0.73 43.67
C ALA A 835 21.15 0.30 44.53
N ARG A 836 21.13 0.14 45.85
CA ARG A 836 21.79 1.06 46.78
C ARG A 836 22.36 0.32 47.97
N ALA A 837 23.63 0.59 48.29
CA ALA A 837 24.32 0.04 49.46
C ALA A 837 24.18 -1.49 49.59
N GLY A 838 24.42 -2.22 48.50
CA GLY A 838 24.31 -3.69 48.46
C GLY A 838 22.88 -4.24 48.51
N ARG A 839 21.84 -3.39 48.47
CA ARG A 839 20.44 -3.79 48.30
C ARG A 839 19.97 -3.54 46.89
N TYR A 840 19.21 -4.50 46.37
CA TYR A 840 18.64 -4.55 45.04
C TYR A 840 17.12 -4.69 45.18
N THR A 841 16.34 -3.94 44.40
CA THR A 841 14.87 -4.06 44.40
C THR A 841 14.36 -4.23 42.99
N GLN A 842 13.48 -5.20 42.75
CA GLN A 842 12.74 -5.36 41.51
C GLN A 842 11.34 -4.77 41.66
N ARG A 843 10.86 -4.04 40.65
CA ARG A 843 9.52 -3.45 40.63
C ARG A 843 8.86 -3.52 39.28
N ASN A 844 7.54 -3.49 39.25
CA ASN A 844 6.74 -3.48 38.02
C ASN A 844 7.09 -4.64 37.09
N VAL A 845 7.10 -5.85 37.66
CA VAL A 845 7.43 -7.05 36.92
C VAL A 845 6.36 -7.32 35.85
N VAL A 846 6.81 -7.51 34.61
CA VAL A 846 5.98 -7.88 33.46
C VAL A 846 6.53 -9.20 32.91
N THR A 847 5.69 -10.23 32.94
CA THR A 847 6.00 -11.56 32.43
C THR A 847 5.37 -11.77 31.05
N THR A 848 6.14 -12.23 30.07
CA THR A 848 5.68 -12.57 28.71
C THR A 848 6.01 -14.02 28.40
N GLY A 849 4.98 -14.82 28.13
CA GLY A 849 5.13 -16.25 27.84
C GLY A 849 5.74 -17.04 29.00
N ASP A 850 5.56 -16.52 30.22
CA ASP A 850 6.14 -17.06 31.43
C ASP A 850 5.39 -18.30 31.88
N LEU A 851 6.13 -19.38 32.06
CA LEU A 851 5.65 -20.67 32.50
C LEU A 851 6.64 -21.23 33.52
N ALA A 852 6.23 -21.25 34.78
CA ALA A 852 6.95 -21.90 35.86
C ALA A 852 6.26 -23.22 36.19
N LEU A 853 6.91 -24.34 35.90
CA LEU A 853 6.44 -25.68 36.19
C LEU A 853 7.22 -26.28 37.36
N LEU A 854 6.51 -26.95 38.27
CA LEU A 854 7.11 -27.91 39.18
C LEU A 854 6.93 -29.32 38.63
N ARG A 855 8.03 -30.07 38.58
CA ARG A 855 8.07 -31.48 38.21
C ARG A 855 8.47 -32.31 39.41
N VAL A 856 7.67 -33.34 39.73
CA VAL A 856 8.01 -34.35 40.74
C VAL A 856 7.85 -35.72 40.10
N ASP A 857 8.96 -36.43 39.88
CA ASP A 857 9.00 -37.74 39.20
C ASP A 857 8.13 -37.81 37.92
N GLY A 858 8.21 -36.75 37.09
CA GLY A 858 7.48 -36.65 35.83
C GLY A 858 6.03 -36.13 35.91
N ARG A 859 5.51 -35.84 37.11
CA ARG A 859 4.24 -35.13 37.29
C ARG A 859 4.47 -33.63 37.26
N GLU A 860 3.71 -32.92 36.42
CA GLU A 860 3.83 -31.47 36.24
C GLU A 860 2.68 -30.72 36.92
N ALA A 861 3.02 -29.59 37.55
CA ALA A 861 2.05 -28.58 37.98
C ALA A 861 2.53 -27.18 37.60
N ASP A 862 1.65 -26.39 37.01
CA ASP A 862 1.87 -24.97 36.76
C ASP A 862 1.81 -24.19 38.08
N VAL A 863 2.91 -23.51 38.41
CA VAL A 863 3.07 -22.65 39.58
C VAL A 863 3.43 -21.22 39.19
N THR A 864 3.04 -20.80 37.99
CA THR A 864 3.25 -19.43 37.52
C THR A 864 2.53 -18.45 38.43
N THR A 865 3.28 -17.77 39.30
CA THR A 865 2.78 -16.73 40.20
C THR A 865 3.08 -15.35 39.62
N VAL A 866 2.18 -14.39 39.84
CA VAL A 866 2.52 -12.98 39.63
C VAL A 866 3.63 -12.62 40.60
N VAL A 867 4.80 -12.24 40.06
CA VAL A 867 5.96 -11.87 40.87
C VAL A 867 5.69 -10.49 41.46
N ASP A 868 5.56 -10.43 42.78
CA ASP A 868 5.47 -9.16 43.52
C ASP A 868 6.83 -8.43 43.53
N ASP A 869 6.79 -7.13 43.82
CA ASP A 869 7.99 -6.32 44.03
C ASP A 869 8.89 -6.98 45.09
N SER A 870 10.14 -7.29 44.73
CA SER A 870 11.07 -8.02 45.59
C SER A 870 12.26 -7.15 46.00
N ALA A 871 12.78 -7.40 47.20
CA ALA A 871 14.02 -6.82 47.69
C ALA A 871 15.04 -7.94 47.95
N SER A 872 16.28 -7.71 47.56
CA SER A 872 17.36 -8.70 47.61
C SER A 872 18.67 -8.01 48.01
N ALA A 873 19.62 -8.76 48.53
CA ALA A 873 20.99 -8.28 48.65
C ALA A 873 21.75 -8.63 47.37
N TYR A 874 22.75 -7.82 46.99
CA TYR A 874 23.67 -8.18 45.92
C TYR A 874 25.10 -7.84 46.30
N ARG A 875 26.03 -8.62 45.74
CA ARG A 875 27.47 -8.38 45.82
C ARG A 875 28.05 -8.48 44.43
N CYS A 876 28.79 -7.45 44.03
CA CYS A 876 29.41 -7.41 42.73
C CYS A 876 30.93 -7.53 42.84
N GLY A 877 31.51 -8.45 42.08
CA GLY A 877 32.95 -8.66 41.93
C GLY A 877 33.39 -8.47 40.46
N PRO A 878 34.69 -8.59 40.18
CA PRO A 878 35.20 -8.49 38.81
C PRO A 878 34.65 -9.63 37.92
N GLY A 879 33.60 -9.34 37.16
CA GLY A 879 32.96 -10.30 36.25
C GLY A 879 32.02 -11.32 36.92
N GLU A 880 31.77 -11.17 38.23
CA GLU A 880 30.87 -12.02 39.01
C GLU A 880 29.81 -11.15 39.71
N LEU A 881 28.56 -11.58 39.67
CA LEU A 881 27.45 -10.93 40.36
C LEU A 881 26.73 -11.97 41.19
N VAL A 882 26.61 -11.75 42.49
CA VAL A 882 25.84 -12.62 43.38
C VAL A 882 24.61 -11.86 43.85
N ILE A 883 23.42 -12.41 43.62
CA ILE A 883 22.15 -11.87 44.11
C ILE A 883 21.57 -12.86 45.10
N ARG A 884 21.19 -12.38 46.28
CA ARG A 884 20.59 -13.18 47.35
C ARG A 884 19.19 -12.66 47.68
N PHE A 885 18.22 -13.55 47.58
CA PHE A 885 16.82 -13.33 47.92
C PHE A 885 16.55 -14.00 49.26
N ASP A 886 15.91 -13.31 50.19
CA ASP A 886 15.47 -13.88 51.46
C ASP A 886 13.96 -13.66 51.58
N GLY A 887 13.21 -14.73 51.85
CA GLY A 887 11.77 -14.73 52.05
C GLY A 887 11.40 -14.70 53.53
N ASP A 888 10.23 -14.13 53.83
CA ASP A 888 9.74 -13.99 55.22
C ASP A 888 9.44 -15.34 55.90
N ASP A 889 9.23 -16.40 55.11
CA ASP A 889 9.01 -17.77 55.58
C ASP A 889 10.32 -18.55 55.84
N GLY A 890 11.47 -17.89 55.71
CA GLY A 890 12.79 -18.50 55.83
C GLY A 890 13.27 -19.22 54.56
N SER A 891 12.51 -19.13 53.45
CA SER A 891 13.04 -19.47 52.13
C SER A 891 14.14 -18.49 51.72
N TRP A 892 15.10 -18.94 50.91
CA TRP A 892 16.11 -18.05 50.35
C TRP A 892 16.62 -18.59 49.02
N GLY A 893 17.12 -17.69 48.18
CA GLY A 893 17.78 -18.00 46.92
C GLY A 893 19.10 -17.26 46.83
N GLU A 894 20.11 -17.89 46.25
CA GLU A 894 21.38 -17.26 45.92
C GLU A 894 21.77 -17.61 44.48
N GLU A 895 21.92 -16.59 43.66
CA GLU A 895 22.18 -16.69 42.24
C GLU A 895 23.52 -16.02 41.94
N THR A 896 24.46 -16.81 41.44
CA THR A 896 25.78 -16.37 40.99
C THR A 896 25.78 -16.29 39.48
N PHE A 897 26.05 -15.11 38.95
CA PHE A 897 26.13 -14.83 37.54
C PHE A 897 27.55 -14.50 37.13
N VAL A 898 27.90 -14.88 35.90
CA VAL A 898 29.14 -14.48 35.24
C VAL A 898 28.79 -13.52 34.11
N ARG A 899 29.56 -12.43 33.99
CA ARG A 899 29.34 -11.44 32.94
C ARG A 899 29.60 -12.08 31.58
N SER A 900 28.64 -11.96 30.66
CA SER A 900 28.83 -12.40 29.28
C SER A 900 29.92 -11.54 28.64
N PRO A 901 30.89 -12.14 27.92
CA PRO A 901 31.73 -11.36 27.02
C PRO A 901 30.82 -10.64 26.02
N ALA A 902 31.09 -9.35 25.82
CA ALA A 902 30.29 -8.44 25.01
C ALA A 902 30.35 -8.79 23.51
#